data_AF-A0A413H7L0-F1
#
_entry.id   AF-A0A413H7L0-F1
#
_cell.length_a   1.000
_cell.length_b   1.000
_cell.length_c   1.000
_cell.angle_alpha   90.00
_cell.angle_beta   90.00
_cell.angle_gamma   90.00
#
_symmetry.space_group_name_H-M   'P 1'
#
loop_
_entity.id
_entity.type
_entity.pdbx_description
1 polymer ?
#
loop_
_entity_poly.entity_id
_entity_poly.type
_entity_poly.pdbx_seq_one_letter_code
_entity_poly.pdbx_strand_id
1 'polypeptide(L)'
;MSYTTYLFDFDYTLADSSRGIVTCFRNVLNQHGYNDVTDEAIKRTIGKTLEESFSILTGVTDADQLESFKNEYRKEADTHMTINTVLFLETKSVLLALKDAGALIGIISTKYRFRIKELVDQHFPGNFFNIIVGGEDVKAAKPSPEGLLLAIKELHITKAETLYIGDSTIDAATAKAAGVNFAGVTHGVTTAEELSKYPHWKIMSSLEELLESDDQPTNNKPSADKKYPVTDKAISPVPASSTSSASASGTPSGPRRRKMINIWQILILAVLLWLSLEEGENSNVFMWAFLLVLWYILTTRRIVPDRVLDFISPWWTPCKVRLRALRIKMIRGKQVPVASKESNTCLNCGTVYTGSYCNRCGQSRNTPRYRLSNAFRNILGGFTNIDNGFGRTLLDLLYRPGYMMKDFIAGKRILYFRPFQTLFVLAALYIMAVQLVDPDALKEKKKASPETQRQEIMAAREQLQQRIEIAEDSTTKEMLSIAIEKLNNKLEDIEVEDSTEIQKKGLLIAREQLQKQLQKQLKKAKNPTQKEVLEQTIEGIDQSLDKLKAESTTKKPNIVIKTGDDDNEDLIDEFVESSLSVSNKLEKVVQNTPFLQKVWNLLHSWGHGNKAFRIIATLPLFALATLMAFRRKKNKIRYNLTEHVFMQAYIACQILLLSIIVLPFNGSAAVNNLYELPILVIFALFCLDYKQLYGYSWWRSFWTTLLMFLYSLILVILFAIVVVGLLIAAVYILETIL
;
A
#
# COMPACT_ATOMS: atom_id res chain seq x y z
N MET A 1 31.83 -3.73 27.39
CA MET A 1 31.99 -4.90 26.50
C MET A 1 33.40 -5.45 26.68
N SER A 2 33.59 -6.77 26.86
CA SER A 2 34.92 -7.35 27.11
C SER A 2 35.67 -7.79 25.85
N TYR A 3 34.99 -7.93 24.70
CA TYR A 3 35.60 -8.36 23.43
C TYR A 3 35.63 -7.22 22.40
N THR A 4 36.71 -7.14 21.65
CA THR A 4 36.94 -6.17 20.57
C THR A 4 36.68 -6.76 19.18
N THR A 5 36.66 -8.10 19.06
CA THR A 5 36.43 -8.81 17.80
C THR A 5 35.33 -9.86 17.91
N TYR A 6 34.42 -9.87 16.94
CA TYR A 6 33.32 -10.82 16.83
C TYR A 6 33.41 -11.55 15.49
N LEU A 7 33.65 -12.86 15.54
CA LEU A 7 33.71 -13.73 14.37
C LEU A 7 32.44 -14.59 14.35
N PHE A 8 31.75 -14.64 13.23
CA PHE A 8 30.47 -15.34 13.10
C PHE A 8 30.56 -16.50 12.11
N ASP A 9 29.88 -17.61 12.40
CA ASP A 9 29.44 -18.49 11.31
C ASP A 9 28.37 -17.81 10.46
N PHE A 10 28.08 -18.37 9.29
CA PHE A 10 27.15 -17.79 8.33
C PHE A 10 25.80 -18.50 8.30
N ASP A 11 25.78 -19.76 7.85
CA ASP A 11 24.55 -20.53 7.70
C ASP A 11 23.98 -20.83 9.08
N TYR A 12 22.68 -20.62 9.28
CA TYR A 12 21.99 -20.68 10.58
C TYR A 12 22.51 -19.76 11.69
N THR A 13 23.57 -18.99 11.50
CA THR A 13 24.02 -17.99 12.47
C THR A 13 23.61 -16.57 12.06
N LEU A 14 24.08 -16.11 10.89
CA LEU A 14 23.73 -14.80 10.32
C LEU A 14 22.59 -14.89 9.30
N ALA A 15 22.41 -16.05 8.66
CA ALA A 15 21.39 -16.23 7.63
C ALA A 15 20.72 -17.60 7.70
N ASP A 16 19.41 -17.65 7.48
CA ASP A 16 18.71 -18.89 7.16
C ASP A 16 18.89 -19.19 5.67
N SER A 17 19.87 -20.04 5.37
CA SER A 17 20.13 -20.61 4.04
C SER A 17 19.54 -22.00 3.85
N SER A 18 18.79 -22.50 4.84
CA SER A 18 18.39 -23.90 4.89
C SER A 18 17.51 -24.32 3.73
N ARG A 19 16.66 -23.42 3.24
CA ARG A 19 15.82 -23.68 2.07
C ARG A 19 16.65 -23.86 0.81
N GLY A 20 17.68 -23.03 0.62
CA GLY A 20 18.62 -23.15 -0.49
C GLY A 20 19.41 -24.44 -0.43
N ILE A 21 20.00 -24.73 0.72
CA ILE A 21 20.79 -25.95 0.96
C ILE A 21 19.95 -27.21 0.73
N VAL A 22 18.76 -27.29 1.34
CA VAL A 22 17.85 -28.43 1.19
C VAL A 22 17.43 -28.64 -0.26
N THR A 23 17.16 -27.56 -1.01
CA THR A 23 16.81 -27.65 -2.43
C THR A 23 17.95 -28.23 -3.24
N CYS A 24 19.18 -27.72 -3.05
CA CYS A 24 20.36 -28.17 -3.79
C CYS A 24 20.68 -29.64 -3.48
N PHE A 25 20.72 -30.03 -2.19
CA PHE A 25 20.94 -31.43 -1.81
C PHE A 25 19.85 -32.34 -2.37
N ARG A 26 18.58 -31.94 -2.27
CA ARG A 26 17.48 -32.75 -2.78
C ARG A 26 17.57 -33.00 -4.28
N ASN A 27 17.90 -31.98 -5.06
CA ASN A 27 17.98 -32.12 -6.51
C ASN A 27 19.06 -33.14 -6.88
N VAL A 28 20.25 -33.04 -6.28
CA VAL A 28 21.34 -34.01 -6.49
C VAL A 28 20.96 -35.41 -5.99
N LEU A 29 20.47 -35.54 -4.76
CA LEU A 29 20.09 -36.83 -4.17
C LEU A 29 19.01 -37.55 -4.99
N ASN A 30 17.98 -36.83 -5.45
CA ASN A 30 16.91 -37.41 -6.26
C ASN A 30 17.42 -37.87 -7.65
N GLN A 31 18.32 -37.10 -8.27
CA GLN A 31 18.93 -37.46 -9.56
C GLN A 31 19.70 -38.79 -9.47
N HIS A 32 20.30 -39.07 -8.31
CA HIS A 32 21.05 -40.31 -8.04
C HIS A 32 20.21 -41.38 -7.32
N GLY A 33 18.89 -41.23 -7.23
CA GLY A 33 17.97 -42.25 -6.72
C GLY A 33 17.78 -42.27 -5.19
N TYR A 34 18.39 -41.35 -4.45
CA TYR A 34 18.26 -41.23 -2.98
C TYR A 34 17.03 -40.42 -2.58
N ASN A 35 15.84 -40.97 -2.84
CA ASN A 35 14.57 -40.25 -2.67
C ASN A 35 14.03 -40.21 -1.23
N ASP A 36 14.56 -41.05 -0.34
CA ASP A 36 14.07 -41.23 1.04
C ASP A 36 14.74 -40.31 2.07
N VAL A 37 15.68 -39.46 1.63
CA VAL A 37 16.40 -38.53 2.52
C VAL A 37 15.48 -37.37 2.93
N THR A 38 15.25 -37.24 4.24
CA THR A 38 14.35 -36.22 4.82
C THR A 38 14.98 -34.83 4.86
N ASP A 39 14.15 -33.77 4.89
CA ASP A 39 14.61 -32.39 5.11
C ASP A 39 15.40 -32.26 6.41
N GLU A 40 14.89 -32.92 7.43
CA GLU A 40 15.46 -33.01 8.76
C GLU A 40 16.88 -33.59 8.72
N ALA A 41 17.11 -34.66 7.95
CA ALA A 41 18.42 -35.26 7.78
C ALA A 41 19.39 -34.31 7.08
N ILE A 42 18.98 -33.67 5.98
CA ILE A 42 19.80 -32.68 5.27
C ILE A 42 20.14 -31.49 6.17
N LYS A 43 19.16 -30.96 6.91
CA LYS A 43 19.39 -29.81 7.80
C LYS A 43 20.39 -30.12 8.92
N ARG A 44 20.46 -31.37 9.38
CA ARG A 44 21.43 -31.83 10.39
C ARG A 44 22.87 -31.91 9.87
N THR A 45 23.07 -31.85 8.55
CA THR A 45 24.41 -31.78 7.96
C THR A 45 24.83 -30.35 7.63
N ILE A 46 23.96 -29.34 7.82
CA ILE A 46 24.33 -27.93 7.64
C ILE A 46 25.47 -27.58 8.61
N GLY A 47 26.50 -26.91 8.09
CA GLY A 47 27.75 -26.63 8.79
C GLY A 47 28.87 -27.64 8.50
N LYS A 48 28.57 -28.83 7.96
CA LYS A 48 29.57 -29.81 7.48
C LYS A 48 30.05 -29.48 6.07
N THR A 49 31.12 -30.16 5.64
CA THR A 49 31.51 -30.13 4.22
C THR A 49 30.46 -30.83 3.34
N LEU A 50 30.49 -30.55 2.04
CA LEU A 50 29.57 -31.19 1.10
C LEU A 50 29.84 -32.70 1.00
N GLU A 51 31.12 -33.09 0.99
CA GLU A 51 31.60 -34.47 1.03
C GLU A 51 31.02 -35.23 2.21
N GLU A 52 31.19 -34.71 3.42
CA GLU A 52 30.69 -35.32 4.64
C GLU A 52 29.16 -35.40 4.64
N SER A 53 28.50 -34.32 4.18
CA SER A 53 27.05 -34.27 4.08
C SER A 53 26.52 -35.36 3.15
N PHE A 54 27.05 -35.47 1.93
CA PHE A 54 26.63 -36.51 1.00
C PHE A 54 26.96 -37.91 1.50
N SER A 55 28.12 -38.11 2.13
CA SER A 55 28.49 -39.40 2.72
C SER A 55 27.52 -39.82 3.83
N ILE A 56 27.15 -38.92 4.73
CA ILE A 56 26.16 -39.17 5.79
C ILE A 56 24.77 -39.48 5.23
N LEU A 57 24.35 -38.77 4.18
CA LEU A 57 22.99 -38.89 3.63
C LEU A 57 22.80 -40.09 2.70
N THR A 58 23.87 -40.54 2.04
CA THR A 58 23.81 -41.62 1.01
C THR A 58 24.52 -42.90 1.43
N GLY A 59 25.42 -42.84 2.41
CA GLY A 59 26.33 -43.93 2.76
C GLY A 59 27.50 -44.10 1.78
N VAL A 60 27.60 -43.26 0.75
CA VAL A 60 28.69 -43.31 -0.24
C VAL A 60 30.01 -42.88 0.42
N THR A 61 31.05 -43.66 0.19
CA THR A 61 32.42 -43.36 0.63
C THR A 61 33.40 -43.23 -0.53
N ASP A 62 32.95 -43.50 -1.76
CA ASP A 62 33.76 -43.35 -2.97
C ASP A 62 34.04 -41.87 -3.27
N ALA A 63 35.32 -41.54 -3.43
CA ALA A 63 35.77 -40.15 -3.55
C ALA A 63 35.33 -39.51 -4.88
N ASP A 64 35.39 -40.25 -5.98
CA ASP A 64 35.03 -39.74 -7.30
C ASP A 64 33.52 -39.48 -7.39
N GLN A 65 32.71 -40.37 -6.82
CA GLN A 65 31.26 -40.18 -6.74
C GLN A 65 30.89 -38.97 -5.85
N LEU A 66 31.52 -38.81 -4.69
CA LEU A 66 31.28 -37.64 -3.82
C LEU A 66 31.72 -36.33 -4.49
N GLU A 67 32.82 -36.34 -5.27
CA GLU A 67 33.24 -35.18 -6.05
C GLU A 67 32.24 -34.86 -7.17
N SER A 68 31.63 -35.87 -7.81
CA SER A 68 30.53 -35.65 -8.76
C SER A 68 29.34 -34.97 -8.09
N PHE A 69 28.89 -35.47 -6.94
CA PHE A 69 27.77 -34.89 -6.19
C PHE A 69 28.05 -33.45 -5.78
N LYS A 70 29.28 -33.14 -5.39
CA LYS A 70 29.72 -31.75 -5.11
C LYS A 70 29.61 -30.86 -6.33
N ASN A 71 30.10 -31.31 -7.47
CA ASN A 71 30.08 -30.51 -8.69
C ASN A 71 28.65 -30.24 -9.17
N GLU A 72 27.76 -31.21 -9.05
CA GLU A 72 26.33 -31.03 -9.32
C GLU A 72 25.68 -30.09 -8.29
N TYR A 73 25.98 -30.27 -7.01
CA TYR A 73 25.49 -29.37 -5.95
C TYR A 73 25.92 -27.93 -6.20
N ARG A 74 27.17 -27.69 -6.65
CA ARG A 74 27.66 -26.35 -6.97
C ARG A 74 26.83 -25.70 -8.08
N LYS A 75 26.48 -26.45 -9.14
CA LYS A 75 25.63 -25.96 -10.24
C LYS A 75 24.22 -25.62 -9.74
N GLU A 76 23.64 -26.48 -8.91
CA GLU A 76 22.34 -26.22 -8.28
C GLU A 76 22.39 -24.97 -7.38
N ALA A 77 23.48 -24.82 -6.62
CA ALA A 77 23.69 -23.69 -5.72
C ALA A 77 23.85 -22.37 -6.48
N ASP A 78 24.42 -22.35 -7.69
CA ASP A 78 24.47 -21.14 -8.54
C ASP A 78 23.08 -20.60 -8.87
N THR A 79 22.10 -21.50 -9.02
CA THR A 79 20.73 -21.12 -9.40
C THR A 79 19.85 -20.84 -8.16
N HIS A 80 20.04 -21.62 -7.10
CA HIS A 80 19.07 -21.67 -6.00
C HIS A 80 19.58 -21.11 -4.67
N MET A 81 20.89 -20.94 -4.44
CA MET A 81 21.40 -20.62 -3.10
C MET A 81 21.03 -19.20 -2.66
N THR A 82 21.36 -18.19 -3.46
CA THR A 82 21.25 -16.77 -3.07
C THR A 82 19.80 -16.33 -2.94
N ILE A 83 18.92 -16.74 -3.86
CA ILE A 83 17.48 -16.43 -3.85
C ILE A 83 16.76 -17.05 -2.63
N ASN A 84 17.31 -18.14 -2.07
CA ASN A 84 16.72 -18.89 -0.96
C ASN A 84 17.46 -18.67 0.37
N THR A 85 18.38 -17.72 0.45
CA THR A 85 19.08 -17.36 1.69
C THR A 85 18.58 -16.01 2.19
N VAL A 86 18.19 -15.93 3.46
CA VAL A 86 17.67 -14.70 4.07
C VAL A 86 18.42 -14.43 5.38
N LEU A 87 18.90 -13.20 5.59
CA LEU A 87 19.48 -12.81 6.89
C LEU A 87 18.44 -12.93 8.00
N PHE A 88 18.84 -13.32 9.21
CA PHE A 88 17.95 -13.21 10.36
C PHE A 88 17.58 -11.75 10.62
N LEU A 89 16.42 -11.52 11.24
CA LEU A 89 15.81 -10.19 11.34
C LEU A 89 16.71 -9.20 12.10
N GLU A 90 17.38 -9.71 13.12
CA GLU A 90 18.28 -9.03 14.05
C GLU A 90 19.71 -8.90 13.53
N THR A 91 20.10 -9.68 12.50
CA THR A 91 21.49 -9.71 12.01
C THR A 91 22.00 -8.32 11.64
N LYS A 92 21.18 -7.54 10.92
CA LYS A 92 21.61 -6.22 10.45
C LYS A 92 21.77 -5.23 11.61
N SER A 93 20.83 -5.18 12.55
CA SER A 93 20.88 -4.27 13.70
C SER A 93 22.04 -4.60 14.63
N VAL A 94 22.25 -5.89 14.92
CA VAL A 94 23.32 -6.34 15.82
C VAL A 94 24.69 -6.06 15.23
N LEU A 95 24.92 -6.43 13.97
CA LEU A 95 26.21 -6.18 13.33
C LEU A 95 26.51 -4.68 13.22
N LEU A 96 25.52 -3.84 12.89
CA LEU A 96 25.71 -2.39 12.86
C LEU A 96 26.07 -1.85 14.25
N ALA A 97 25.36 -2.27 15.31
CA ALA A 97 25.64 -1.84 16.67
C ALA A 97 27.04 -2.26 17.14
N LEU A 98 27.49 -3.46 16.80
CA LEU A 98 28.86 -3.91 17.10
C LEU A 98 29.90 -3.08 16.34
N LYS A 99 29.64 -2.76 15.06
CA LYS A 99 30.53 -1.92 14.26
C LYS A 99 30.61 -0.49 14.80
N ASP A 100 29.48 0.09 15.18
CA ASP A 100 29.38 1.43 15.79
C ASP A 100 30.10 1.48 17.14
N ALA A 101 30.13 0.37 17.89
CA ALA A 101 30.93 0.21 19.10
C ALA A 101 32.45 0.04 18.83
N GLY A 102 32.88 0.10 17.58
CA GLY A 102 34.28 -0.01 17.17
C GLY A 102 34.80 -1.44 17.07
N ALA A 103 33.93 -2.45 17.06
CA ALA A 103 34.36 -3.85 16.99
C ALA A 103 34.80 -4.26 15.58
N LEU A 104 35.77 -5.17 15.52
CA LEU A 104 36.12 -5.89 14.29
C LEU A 104 35.11 -7.02 14.07
N ILE A 105 34.60 -7.14 12.84
CA ILE A 105 33.58 -8.14 12.49
C ILE A 105 34.11 -9.02 11.37
N GLY A 106 34.02 -10.34 11.54
CA GLY A 106 34.39 -11.30 10.51
C GLY A 106 33.42 -12.47 10.37
N ILE A 107 33.50 -13.19 9.25
CA ILE A 107 32.72 -14.39 8.98
C ILE A 107 33.68 -15.57 8.76
N ILE A 108 33.44 -16.69 9.43
CA ILE A 108 34.18 -17.96 9.29
C ILE A 108 33.16 -19.05 8.99
N SER A 109 33.15 -19.61 7.79
CA SER A 109 32.14 -20.58 7.36
C SER A 109 32.72 -21.72 6.52
N THR A 110 32.05 -22.88 6.51
CA THR A 110 32.34 -23.97 5.57
C THR A 110 31.77 -23.69 4.17
N LYS A 111 30.89 -22.69 4.03
CA LYS A 111 30.39 -22.20 2.75
C LYS A 111 31.46 -21.41 1.99
N TYR A 112 31.35 -21.43 0.66
CA TYR A 112 32.27 -20.70 -0.20
C TYR A 112 32.20 -19.18 0.04
N ARG A 113 33.35 -18.53 0.21
CA ARG A 113 33.49 -17.08 0.48
C ARG A 113 32.82 -16.24 -0.58
N PHE A 114 32.98 -16.58 -1.87
CA PHE A 114 32.36 -15.80 -2.94
C PHE A 114 30.83 -15.77 -2.84
N ARG A 115 30.20 -16.86 -2.36
CA ARG A 115 28.73 -16.92 -2.15
C ARG A 115 28.26 -16.13 -0.94
N ILE A 116 29.05 -16.17 0.13
CA ILE A 116 28.79 -15.34 1.30
C ILE A 116 28.84 -13.87 0.88
N LYS A 117 29.90 -13.48 0.15
CA LYS A 117 30.12 -12.13 -0.37
C LYS A 117 28.96 -11.67 -1.26
N GLU A 118 28.49 -12.50 -2.17
CA GLU A 118 27.34 -12.20 -3.03
C GLU A 118 26.09 -11.79 -2.23
N LEU A 119 25.82 -12.44 -1.09
CA LEU A 119 24.68 -12.09 -0.24
C LEU A 119 24.95 -10.86 0.64
N VAL A 120 26.11 -10.79 1.30
CA VAL A 120 26.37 -9.73 2.27
C VAL A 120 26.59 -8.37 1.61
N ASP A 121 27.15 -8.33 0.39
CA ASP A 121 27.36 -7.08 -0.37
C ASP A 121 26.03 -6.42 -0.77
N GLN A 122 24.91 -7.17 -0.81
CA GLN A 122 23.58 -6.62 -1.06
C GLN A 122 23.01 -5.87 0.17
N HIS A 123 23.54 -6.15 1.36
CA HIS A 123 22.97 -5.70 2.63
C HIS A 123 23.88 -4.73 3.39
N PHE A 124 25.19 -4.80 3.17
CA PHE A 124 26.24 -4.05 3.85
C PHE A 124 27.22 -3.42 2.84
N PRO A 125 27.85 -2.28 3.18
CA PRO A 125 28.90 -1.70 2.33
C PRO A 125 30.13 -2.62 2.26
N GLY A 126 30.87 -2.59 1.15
CA GLY A 126 31.94 -3.57 0.86
C GLY A 126 33.07 -3.69 1.90
N ASN A 127 33.28 -2.67 2.75
CA ASN A 127 34.31 -2.68 3.81
C ASN A 127 33.73 -2.98 5.21
N PHE A 128 32.49 -3.48 5.28
CA PHE A 128 31.81 -3.71 6.55
C PHE A 128 32.44 -4.86 7.34
N PHE A 129 32.66 -6.00 6.69
CA PHE A 129 33.35 -7.15 7.26
C PHE A 129 34.86 -6.98 7.10
N ASN A 130 35.60 -7.08 8.20
CA ASN A 130 37.05 -6.98 8.23
C ASN A 130 37.71 -8.21 7.60
N ILE A 131 37.08 -9.39 7.72
CA ILE A 131 37.52 -10.63 7.08
C ILE A 131 36.34 -11.55 6.81
N ILE A 132 36.39 -12.27 5.69
CA ILE A 132 35.50 -13.40 5.40
C ILE A 132 36.42 -14.57 5.03
N VAL A 133 36.27 -15.69 5.72
CA VAL A 133 36.98 -16.95 5.46
C VAL A 133 35.92 -18.01 5.12
N GLY A 134 35.95 -18.48 3.88
CA GLY A 134 35.08 -19.55 3.39
C GLY A 134 35.79 -20.90 3.32
N GLY A 135 35.06 -21.91 2.87
CA GLY A 135 35.56 -23.28 2.75
C GLY A 135 36.72 -23.45 1.75
N GLU A 136 36.84 -22.57 0.76
CA GLU A 136 37.96 -22.56 -0.21
C GLU A 136 39.24 -21.91 0.32
N ASP A 137 39.16 -21.17 1.42
CA ASP A 137 40.30 -20.42 1.95
C ASP A 137 41.14 -21.25 2.95
N VAL A 138 40.71 -22.48 3.27
CA VAL A 138 41.37 -23.38 4.24
C VAL A 138 41.57 -24.79 3.67
N LYS A 139 42.59 -25.50 4.15
CA LYS A 139 42.83 -26.90 3.78
C LYS A 139 41.95 -27.87 4.55
N ALA A 140 41.77 -27.62 5.85
CA ALA A 140 40.91 -28.41 6.73
C ALA A 140 39.72 -27.56 7.19
N ALA A 141 38.51 -28.00 6.83
CA ALA A 141 37.27 -27.36 7.22
C ALA A 141 36.94 -27.57 8.71
N LYS A 142 35.95 -26.82 9.21
CA LYS A 142 35.42 -27.00 10.57
C LYS A 142 35.05 -28.47 10.82
N PRO A 143 35.39 -29.07 11.98
CA PRO A 143 35.78 -28.44 13.24
C PRO A 143 37.28 -28.09 13.38
N SER A 144 38.08 -28.16 12.31
CA SER A 144 39.46 -27.66 12.34
C SER A 144 39.52 -26.18 12.71
N PRO A 145 40.44 -25.74 13.58
CA PRO A 145 40.56 -24.34 13.97
C PRO A 145 41.24 -23.46 12.90
N GLU A 146 41.65 -24.03 11.76
CA GLU A 146 42.42 -23.35 10.71
C GLU A 146 41.81 -22.01 10.29
N GLY A 147 40.51 -21.96 10.01
CA GLY A 147 39.83 -20.72 9.58
C GLY A 147 39.80 -19.64 10.67
N LEU A 148 39.56 -20.03 11.94
CA LEU A 148 39.60 -19.09 13.06
C LEU A 148 41.01 -18.56 13.32
N LEU A 149 42.02 -19.43 13.27
CA LEU A 149 43.42 -19.04 13.48
C LEU A 149 43.94 -18.17 12.34
N LEU A 150 43.50 -18.44 11.10
CA LEU A 150 43.78 -17.59 9.95
C LEU A 150 43.21 -16.18 10.18
N ALA A 151 41.94 -16.07 10.58
CA ALA A 151 41.33 -14.77 10.84
C ALA A 151 42.00 -13.99 11.97
N ILE A 152 42.37 -14.67 13.06
CA ILE A 152 43.11 -14.06 14.17
C ILE A 152 44.46 -13.52 13.71
N LYS A 153 45.17 -14.29 12.86
CA LYS A 153 46.47 -13.89 12.31
C LYS A 153 46.36 -12.69 11.38
N GLU A 154 45.43 -12.71 10.42
CA GLU A 154 45.22 -11.66 9.41
C GLU A 154 44.69 -10.35 10.03
N LEU A 155 43.86 -10.44 11.07
CA LEU A 155 43.37 -9.26 11.80
C LEU A 155 44.37 -8.74 12.83
N HIS A 156 45.49 -9.44 13.07
CA HIS A 156 46.49 -9.10 14.08
C HIS A 156 45.91 -8.94 15.50
N ILE A 157 44.99 -9.84 15.88
CA ILE A 157 44.30 -9.86 17.18
C ILE A 157 44.73 -11.06 18.03
N THR A 158 44.30 -11.08 19.29
CA THR A 158 44.52 -12.19 20.22
C THR A 158 43.27 -13.05 20.41
N LYS A 159 43.45 -14.28 20.89
CA LYS A 159 42.34 -15.18 21.20
C LYS A 159 41.44 -14.66 22.33
N ALA A 160 42.03 -13.93 23.29
CA ALA A 160 41.35 -13.45 24.48
C ALA A 160 40.35 -12.32 24.18
N GLU A 161 40.60 -11.54 23.14
CA GLU A 161 39.74 -10.43 22.73
C GLU A 161 38.74 -10.81 21.61
N THR A 162 38.73 -12.08 21.21
CA THR A 162 37.88 -12.63 20.15
C THR A 162 36.75 -13.46 20.73
N LEU A 163 35.52 -13.19 20.30
CA LEU A 163 34.36 -14.05 20.52
C LEU A 163 33.96 -14.70 19.19
N TYR A 164 33.80 -16.04 19.20
CA TYR A 164 33.26 -16.77 18.06
C TYR A 164 31.79 -17.14 18.29
N ILE A 165 30.94 -16.88 17.32
CA ILE A 165 29.49 -17.07 17.40
C ILE A 165 29.06 -18.07 16.33
N GLY A 166 28.31 -19.11 16.72
CA GLY A 166 27.81 -20.13 15.79
C GLY A 166 26.60 -20.87 16.35
N ASP A 167 25.87 -21.58 15.49
CA ASP A 167 24.68 -22.33 15.89
C ASP A 167 24.97 -23.81 16.17
N SER A 168 26.06 -24.37 15.62
CA SER A 168 26.27 -25.81 15.62
C SER A 168 27.29 -26.31 16.65
N THR A 169 27.25 -27.62 16.94
CA THR A 169 28.30 -28.29 17.73
C THR A 169 29.66 -28.30 17.03
N ILE A 170 29.66 -28.17 15.68
CA ILE A 170 30.88 -28.04 14.88
C ILE A 170 31.55 -26.71 15.20
N ASP A 171 30.78 -25.63 15.31
CA ASP A 171 31.29 -24.31 15.69
C ASP A 171 31.85 -24.30 17.10
N ALA A 172 31.13 -24.92 18.05
CA ALA A 172 31.59 -25.07 19.42
C ALA A 172 32.90 -25.88 19.51
N ALA A 173 33.02 -26.95 18.73
CA ALA A 173 34.26 -27.72 18.62
C ALA A 173 35.39 -26.91 17.97
N THR A 174 35.08 -26.11 16.95
CA THR A 174 36.04 -25.22 16.26
C THR A 174 36.62 -24.19 17.22
N ALA A 175 35.77 -23.50 17.99
CA ALA A 175 36.21 -22.54 19.02
C ALA A 175 37.08 -23.20 20.08
N LYS A 176 36.67 -24.38 20.57
CA LYS A 176 37.44 -25.14 21.56
C LYS A 176 38.82 -25.52 21.03
N ALA A 177 38.91 -25.99 19.78
CA ALA A 177 40.18 -26.33 19.13
C ALA A 177 41.06 -25.09 18.90
N ALA A 178 40.45 -23.94 18.60
CA ALA A 178 41.16 -22.67 18.43
C ALA A 178 41.60 -22.05 19.78
N GLY A 179 40.94 -22.41 20.88
CA GLY A 179 41.13 -21.80 22.19
C GLY A 179 40.53 -20.38 22.26
N VAL A 180 39.38 -20.17 21.61
CA VAL A 180 38.64 -18.90 21.54
C VAL A 180 37.32 -19.07 22.30
N ASN A 181 36.81 -18.01 22.93
CA ASN A 181 35.52 -18.07 23.61
C ASN A 181 34.39 -18.23 22.60
N PHE A 182 33.38 -19.01 22.96
CA PHE A 182 32.27 -19.37 22.07
C PHE A 182 30.93 -18.85 22.61
N ALA A 183 30.11 -18.26 21.76
CA ALA A 183 28.70 -18.00 22.04
C ALA A 183 27.83 -18.82 21.08
N GLY A 184 26.94 -19.64 21.63
CA GLY A 184 26.01 -20.45 20.85
C GLY A 184 24.72 -19.68 20.56
N VAL A 185 24.18 -19.78 19.35
CA VAL A 185 22.85 -19.23 19.01
C VAL A 185 21.91 -20.34 18.54
N THR A 186 20.70 -20.43 19.10
CA THR A 186 19.76 -21.54 18.81
C THR A 186 18.87 -21.28 17.59
N HIS A 187 19.42 -20.67 16.54
CA HIS A 187 18.73 -20.40 15.28
C HIS A 187 18.61 -21.64 14.39
N GLY A 188 19.63 -22.50 14.42
CA GLY A 188 19.69 -23.71 13.61
C GLY A 188 18.97 -24.89 14.22
N VAL A 189 19.47 -26.10 13.93
CA VAL A 189 18.87 -27.36 14.39
C VAL A 189 19.51 -27.90 15.66
N THR A 190 20.62 -27.33 16.11
CA THR A 190 21.29 -27.72 17.35
C THR A 190 20.59 -27.09 18.55
N THR A 191 20.30 -27.90 19.56
CA THR A 191 19.60 -27.48 20.77
C THR A 191 20.55 -26.84 21.79
N ALA A 192 20.01 -26.03 22.70
CA ALA A 192 20.77 -25.48 23.82
C ALA A 192 21.42 -26.59 24.69
N GLU A 193 20.77 -27.74 24.83
CA GLU A 193 21.31 -28.91 25.54
C GLU A 193 22.52 -29.54 24.83
N GLU A 194 22.57 -29.49 23.50
CA GLU A 194 23.72 -29.98 22.74
C GLU A 194 24.88 -29.01 22.80
N LEU A 195 24.62 -27.69 22.70
CA LEU A 195 25.64 -26.65 22.82
C LEU A 195 26.23 -26.57 24.23
N SER A 196 25.42 -26.80 25.27
CA SER A 196 25.88 -26.70 26.67
C SER A 196 26.93 -27.76 27.05
N LYS A 197 27.09 -28.82 26.25
CA LYS A 197 28.13 -29.84 26.42
C LYS A 197 29.53 -29.33 26.06
N TYR A 198 29.63 -28.18 25.39
CA TYR A 198 30.88 -27.55 25.00
C TYR A 198 31.18 -26.32 25.86
N PRO A 199 32.46 -25.95 26.04
CA PRO A 199 32.81 -24.67 26.68
C PRO A 199 32.21 -23.50 25.90
N HIS A 200 31.44 -22.67 26.58
CA HIS A 200 30.76 -21.51 26.01
C HIS A 200 30.72 -20.37 27.03
N TRP A 201 30.63 -19.14 26.52
CA TRP A 201 30.39 -17.93 27.28
C TRP A 201 28.89 -17.72 27.53
N LYS A 202 28.07 -17.84 26.47
CA LYS A 202 26.61 -17.69 26.54
C LYS A 202 25.95 -18.57 25.48
N ILE A 203 24.76 -19.10 25.78
CA ILE A 203 23.87 -19.70 24.78
C ILE A 203 22.67 -18.77 24.67
N MET A 204 22.41 -18.31 23.46
CA MET A 204 21.47 -17.24 23.16
C MET A 204 20.36 -17.75 22.26
N SER A 205 19.17 -17.19 22.43
CA SER A 205 18.02 -17.43 21.56
C SER A 205 17.94 -16.45 20.39
N SER A 206 18.61 -15.29 20.52
CA SER A 206 18.70 -14.22 19.53
C SER A 206 20.09 -13.59 19.57
N LEU A 207 20.57 -13.07 18.43
CA LEU A 207 21.84 -12.31 18.38
C LEU A 207 21.76 -10.98 19.16
N GLU A 208 20.57 -10.45 19.44
CA GLU A 208 20.40 -9.19 20.20
C GLU A 208 20.97 -9.29 21.62
N GLU A 209 20.99 -10.51 22.18
CA GLU A 209 21.55 -10.80 23.51
C GLU A 209 23.07 -10.59 23.60
N LEU A 210 23.77 -10.35 22.47
CA LEU A 210 25.17 -9.90 22.43
C LEU A 210 25.34 -8.44 22.85
N LEU A 211 24.29 -7.62 22.75
CA LEU A 211 24.34 -6.19 23.05
C LEU A 211 23.92 -5.88 24.49
N GLU A 212 23.36 -6.86 25.21
CA GLU A 212 22.98 -6.71 26.60
C GLU A 212 24.23 -6.62 27.49
N SER A 213 24.30 -5.58 28.33
CA SER A 213 25.39 -5.45 29.31
C SER A 213 25.19 -6.44 30.45
N ASP A 214 26.17 -7.31 30.68
CA ASP A 214 26.24 -8.18 31.86
C ASP A 214 26.40 -7.33 33.13
N ASP A 215 25.29 -6.89 33.73
CA ASP A 215 25.26 -6.53 35.14
C ASP A 215 25.35 -7.82 35.97
N GLN A 216 26.54 -8.15 36.46
CA GLN A 216 26.69 -9.20 37.47
C GLN A 216 26.08 -8.75 38.80
N PRO A 217 25.26 -9.58 39.46
CA PRO A 217 25.27 -9.68 40.90
C PRO A 217 26.37 -10.67 41.31
N THR A 218 27.35 -10.16 42.03
CA THR A 218 28.40 -10.94 42.69
C THR A 218 27.81 -11.85 43.78
N ASN A 219 28.42 -13.04 43.92
CA ASN A 219 28.46 -13.90 45.10
C ASN A 219 27.13 -14.27 45.80
N ASN A 220 26.73 -15.54 45.67
CA ASN A 220 26.75 -16.46 46.81
C ASN A 220 26.48 -17.91 46.36
N LYS A 221 27.36 -18.82 46.80
CA LYS A 221 27.23 -20.28 46.74
C LYS A 221 27.06 -20.79 48.19
N PRO A 222 26.80 -22.08 48.41
CA PRO A 222 25.50 -22.75 48.46
C PRO A 222 25.06 -23.06 49.91
N SER A 223 23.77 -23.30 50.15
CA SER A 223 23.33 -24.02 51.36
C SER A 223 22.11 -24.89 51.10
N ALA A 224 22.22 -26.10 51.65
CA ALA A 224 21.34 -27.24 51.50
C ALA A 224 20.06 -27.14 52.34
N ASP A 225 19.18 -28.13 52.10
CA ASP A 225 18.14 -28.65 53.00
C ASP A 225 16.81 -27.87 53.16
N LYS A 226 15.76 -28.31 52.43
CA LYS A 226 14.70 -29.21 52.98
C LYS A 226 13.46 -29.36 52.07
N LYS A 227 13.19 -30.64 51.75
CA LYS A 227 11.90 -31.36 51.67
C LYS A 227 10.71 -30.80 50.87
N TYR A 228 10.36 -31.56 49.82
CA TYR A 228 9.03 -31.68 49.19
C TYR A 228 7.93 -32.11 50.19
N PRO A 229 6.66 -31.84 49.86
CA PRO A 229 5.85 -32.95 49.37
C PRO A 229 5.07 -32.68 48.08
N VAL A 230 4.89 -33.79 47.37
CA VAL A 230 4.15 -34.04 46.13
C VAL A 230 2.64 -34.03 46.40
N THR A 231 1.85 -33.43 45.50
CA THR A 231 0.57 -34.01 45.06
C THR A 231 0.20 -33.51 43.67
N ASP A 232 0.21 -34.45 42.73
CA ASP A 232 -0.42 -34.38 41.41
C ASP A 232 -1.94 -34.22 41.53
N LYS A 233 -2.55 -33.44 40.62
CA LYS A 233 -3.92 -33.70 40.16
C LYS A 233 -4.08 -33.41 38.68
N ALA A 234 -4.10 -34.51 37.93
CA ALA A 234 -4.45 -34.60 36.53
C ALA A 234 -5.95 -34.45 36.29
N ILE A 235 -6.27 -33.95 35.09
CA ILE A 235 -7.58 -33.84 34.46
C ILE A 235 -7.97 -35.20 33.88
N SER A 236 -9.24 -35.62 34.03
CA SER A 236 -9.89 -36.59 33.12
C SER A 236 -11.42 -36.66 33.31
N PRO A 237 -12.16 -37.22 32.33
CA PRO A 237 -13.35 -36.60 31.74
C PRO A 237 -14.69 -37.27 32.14
N VAL A 238 -15.80 -36.59 31.82
CA VAL A 238 -17.17 -37.05 32.08
C VAL A 238 -17.73 -37.82 30.87
N PRO A 239 -18.28 -39.04 31.04
CA PRO A 239 -18.93 -39.81 29.98
C PRO A 239 -20.45 -39.62 29.95
N ALA A 240 -21.06 -40.03 28.83
CA ALA A 240 -22.50 -40.03 28.57
C ALA A 240 -23.16 -41.38 28.89
N SER A 241 -24.38 -41.36 29.42
CA SER A 241 -25.50 -42.33 29.34
C SER A 241 -26.61 -41.80 30.29
N SER A 242 -27.93 -42.00 30.16
CA SER A 242 -28.82 -42.74 29.27
C SER A 242 -30.25 -42.17 29.45
N THR A 243 -31.06 -42.38 28.41
CA THR A 243 -32.54 -42.29 28.29
C THR A 243 -33.42 -42.32 29.55
N SER A 244 -34.42 -41.43 29.58
CA SER A 244 -35.79 -41.76 30.01
C SER A 244 -36.83 -40.89 29.30
N SER A 245 -37.82 -41.56 28.70
CA SER A 245 -39.01 -41.07 28.01
C SER A 245 -39.99 -40.32 28.93
N ALA A 246 -40.52 -39.19 28.48
CA ALA A 246 -41.87 -38.73 28.83
C ALA A 246 -42.41 -37.74 27.78
N SER A 247 -43.66 -37.98 27.40
CA SER A 247 -44.44 -37.40 26.30
C SER A 247 -45.01 -36.00 26.57
N ALA A 248 -45.06 -35.21 25.49
CA ALA A 248 -46.02 -34.17 25.10
C ALA A 248 -46.89 -33.44 26.15
N SER A 249 -46.70 -32.12 26.24
CA SER A 249 -47.81 -31.16 26.31
C SER A 249 -47.35 -29.79 25.78
N GLY A 250 -47.94 -29.34 24.68
CA GLY A 250 -47.68 -28.04 24.08
C GLY A 250 -48.19 -26.91 24.98
N THR A 251 -47.37 -25.86 25.14
CA THR A 251 -47.76 -24.59 25.74
C THR A 251 -47.87 -23.52 24.65
N PRO A 252 -48.93 -22.68 24.64
CA PRO A 252 -49.12 -21.67 23.61
C PRO A 252 -48.16 -20.51 23.84
N SER A 253 -47.38 -20.17 22.80
CA SER A 253 -46.51 -19.00 22.80
C SER A 253 -47.32 -17.71 22.94
N GLY A 254 -47.02 -16.90 23.95
CA GLY A 254 -47.69 -15.61 24.22
C GLY A 254 -47.62 -14.58 23.08
N PRO A 255 -48.38 -13.46 23.19
CA PRO A 255 -48.60 -12.52 22.10
C PRO A 255 -47.31 -11.86 21.60
N ARG A 256 -47.02 -12.03 20.30
CA ARG A 256 -45.83 -11.54 19.61
C ARG A 256 -45.84 -9.99 19.52
N ARG A 257 -45.07 -9.29 20.35
CA ARG A 257 -44.85 -7.83 20.18
C ARG A 257 -44.12 -7.53 18.85
N ARG A 258 -44.75 -6.75 17.96
CA ARG A 258 -44.12 -6.19 16.74
C ARG A 258 -42.99 -5.24 17.15
N LYS A 259 -41.83 -5.36 16.51
CA LYS A 259 -40.71 -4.42 16.76
C LYS A 259 -40.88 -3.20 15.87
N MET A 260 -40.95 -2.00 16.45
CA MET A 260 -41.05 -0.74 15.69
C MET A 260 -39.85 -0.55 14.74
N ILE A 261 -40.10 0.09 13.60
CA ILE A 261 -39.07 0.51 12.64
C ILE A 261 -38.25 1.64 13.29
N ASN A 262 -36.92 1.56 13.19
CA ASN A 262 -36.03 2.60 13.70
C ASN A 262 -35.97 3.77 12.69
N ILE A 263 -35.90 5.02 13.15
CA ILE A 263 -35.71 6.24 12.34
C ILE A 263 -34.59 6.07 11.30
N TRP A 264 -33.49 5.40 11.67
CA TRP A 264 -32.37 5.12 10.75
C TRP A 264 -32.75 4.27 9.53
N GLN A 265 -33.72 3.37 9.68
CA GLN A 265 -34.20 2.52 8.60
C GLN A 265 -35.06 3.31 7.61
N ILE A 266 -35.78 4.31 8.10
CA ILE A 266 -36.60 5.23 7.28
C ILE A 266 -35.68 6.15 6.48
N LEU A 267 -34.67 6.75 7.13
CA LEU A 267 -33.69 7.61 6.47
C LEU A 267 -32.93 6.89 5.35
N ILE A 268 -32.49 5.65 5.58
CA ILE A 268 -31.82 4.86 4.53
C ILE A 268 -32.74 4.62 3.32
N LEU A 269 -34.02 4.31 3.56
CA LEU A 269 -34.97 4.11 2.46
C LEU A 269 -35.23 5.41 1.69
N ALA A 270 -35.36 6.54 2.39
CA ALA A 270 -35.52 7.84 1.75
C ALA A 270 -34.33 8.20 0.86
N VAL A 271 -33.10 7.97 1.33
CA VAL A 271 -31.88 8.23 0.55
C VAL A 271 -31.78 7.31 -0.67
N LEU A 272 -32.08 6.01 -0.52
CA LEU A 272 -32.04 5.08 -1.65
C LEU A 272 -33.11 5.38 -2.70
N LEU A 273 -34.29 5.82 -2.25
CA LEU A 273 -35.34 6.27 -3.15
C LEU A 273 -34.94 7.57 -3.88
N TRP A 274 -34.32 8.51 -3.17
CA TRP A 274 -33.80 9.73 -3.78
C TRP A 274 -32.74 9.41 -4.85
N LEU A 275 -31.75 8.59 -4.53
CA LEU A 275 -30.71 8.18 -5.48
C LEU A 275 -31.28 7.41 -6.67
N SER A 276 -32.36 6.64 -6.48
CA SER A 276 -33.07 5.97 -7.57
C SER A 276 -33.77 6.95 -8.52
N LEU A 277 -34.15 8.14 -8.05
CA LEU A 277 -34.76 9.17 -8.90
C LEU A 277 -33.71 9.99 -9.65
N GLU A 278 -32.49 10.04 -9.11
CA GLU A 278 -31.35 10.75 -9.70
C GLU A 278 -30.54 9.85 -10.66
N GLU A 279 -30.81 8.54 -10.67
CA GLU A 279 -30.23 7.56 -11.58
C GLU A 279 -30.86 7.69 -12.98
N GLY A 280 -30.04 7.95 -14.01
CA GLY A 280 -30.51 8.07 -15.40
C GLY A 280 -30.99 6.75 -16.00
N GLU A 281 -31.72 6.80 -17.12
CA GLU A 281 -32.45 5.67 -17.74
C GLU A 281 -31.60 4.40 -18.05
N ASN A 282 -30.27 4.51 -18.08
CA ASN A 282 -29.37 3.41 -18.41
C ASN A 282 -28.93 2.56 -17.21
N SER A 283 -29.30 2.89 -15.96
CA SER A 283 -28.92 2.14 -14.76
C SER A 283 -30.06 2.07 -13.74
N ASN A 284 -30.23 0.91 -13.10
CA ASN A 284 -31.32 0.65 -12.13
C ASN A 284 -30.79 0.18 -10.76
N VAL A 285 -29.53 0.48 -10.43
CA VAL A 285 -28.82 -0.07 -9.28
C VAL A 285 -29.45 0.39 -7.96
N PHE A 286 -29.78 1.68 -7.84
CA PHE A 286 -30.34 2.24 -6.61
C PHE A 286 -31.80 1.84 -6.40
N MET A 287 -32.56 1.67 -7.48
CA MET A 287 -33.93 1.12 -7.41
C MET A 287 -33.92 -0.30 -6.83
N TRP A 288 -33.03 -1.18 -7.32
CA TRP A 288 -32.89 -2.54 -6.79
C TRP A 288 -32.38 -2.54 -5.33
N ALA A 289 -31.45 -1.64 -4.99
CA ALA A 289 -30.97 -1.49 -3.62
C ALA A 289 -32.09 -1.05 -2.64
N PHE A 290 -32.94 -0.10 -3.05
CA PHE A 290 -34.10 0.34 -2.29
C PHE A 290 -35.04 -0.82 -1.97
N LEU A 291 -35.43 -1.60 -2.98
CA LEU A 291 -36.34 -2.74 -2.83
C LEU A 291 -35.77 -3.82 -1.90
N LEU A 292 -34.48 -4.14 -2.02
CA LEU A 292 -33.82 -5.14 -1.18
C LEU A 292 -33.70 -4.70 0.29
N VAL A 293 -33.39 -3.42 0.54
CA VAL A 293 -33.31 -2.88 1.90
C VAL A 293 -34.69 -2.80 2.55
N LEU A 294 -35.71 -2.39 1.80
CA LEU A 294 -37.11 -2.38 2.23
C LEU A 294 -37.55 -3.78 2.66
N TRP A 295 -37.30 -4.77 1.81
CA TRP A 295 -37.58 -6.18 2.08
C TRP A 295 -36.88 -6.71 3.33
N TYR A 296 -35.60 -6.39 3.52
CA TYR A 296 -34.84 -6.79 4.70
C TYR A 296 -35.42 -6.19 6.01
N ILE A 297 -35.83 -4.92 5.99
CA ILE A 297 -36.44 -4.25 7.15
C ILE A 297 -37.78 -4.91 7.51
N LEU A 298 -38.65 -5.10 6.52
CA LEU A 298 -39.98 -5.70 6.71
C LEU A 298 -39.89 -7.10 7.32
N THR A 299 -38.93 -7.91 6.86
CA THR A 299 -38.73 -9.28 7.34
C THR A 299 -38.03 -9.35 8.71
N THR A 300 -37.10 -8.44 9.03
CA THR A 300 -36.43 -8.41 10.35
C THR A 300 -37.31 -7.83 11.46
N ARG A 301 -38.25 -6.94 11.11
CA ARG A 301 -39.21 -6.34 12.04
C ARG A 301 -40.48 -7.16 12.23
N ARG A 302 -40.65 -8.25 11.48
CA ARG A 302 -41.83 -9.14 11.52
C ARG A 302 -43.12 -8.39 11.19
N ILE A 303 -43.07 -7.54 10.17
CA ILE A 303 -44.22 -6.75 9.68
C ILE A 303 -44.98 -7.55 8.61
N VAL A 304 -44.26 -8.38 7.84
CA VAL A 304 -44.82 -9.27 6.81
C VAL A 304 -45.68 -10.37 7.46
N PRO A 305 -46.90 -10.66 6.94
CA PRO A 305 -47.73 -11.77 7.43
C PRO A 305 -47.04 -13.12 7.33
N ASP A 306 -47.30 -14.02 8.28
CA ASP A 306 -46.69 -15.36 8.32
C ASP A 306 -46.94 -16.16 7.02
N ARG A 307 -48.12 -16.03 6.40
CA ARG A 307 -48.40 -16.69 5.09
C ARG A 307 -47.44 -16.28 3.96
N VAL A 308 -47.08 -15.00 3.90
CA VAL A 308 -46.15 -14.48 2.88
C VAL A 308 -44.72 -14.86 3.22
N LEU A 309 -44.38 -14.86 4.51
CA LEU A 309 -43.10 -15.37 4.99
C LEU A 309 -42.94 -16.86 4.71
N ASP A 310 -43.99 -17.67 4.89
CA ASP A 310 -43.97 -19.11 4.64
C ASP A 310 -43.85 -19.41 3.15
N PHE A 311 -44.54 -18.66 2.28
CA PHE A 311 -44.42 -18.74 0.82
C PHE A 311 -42.99 -18.45 0.34
N ILE A 312 -42.34 -17.43 0.91
CA ILE A 312 -41.01 -16.97 0.49
C ILE A 312 -39.90 -17.64 1.31
N SER A 313 -40.24 -18.31 2.41
CA SER A 313 -39.30 -18.98 3.33
C SER A 313 -38.34 -19.93 2.63
N PRO A 314 -38.72 -20.70 1.60
CA PRO A 314 -37.79 -21.63 0.95
C PRO A 314 -36.65 -20.87 0.24
N TRP A 315 -36.91 -19.65 -0.23
CA TRP A 315 -35.96 -18.83 -1.00
C TRP A 315 -35.19 -17.85 -0.10
N TRP A 316 -35.86 -17.31 0.94
CA TRP A 316 -35.28 -16.26 1.80
C TRP A 316 -34.49 -16.80 2.99
N THR A 317 -34.91 -17.92 3.58
CA THR A 317 -34.24 -18.51 4.75
C THR A 317 -32.78 -18.85 4.47
N PRO A 318 -32.40 -19.44 3.31
CA PRO A 318 -30.99 -19.66 2.95
C PRO A 318 -30.16 -18.37 2.89
N CYS A 319 -30.70 -17.32 2.27
CA CYS A 319 -30.06 -16.01 2.16
C CYS A 319 -29.86 -15.37 3.54
N LYS A 320 -30.89 -15.39 4.39
CA LYS A 320 -30.85 -14.84 5.75
C LYS A 320 -29.82 -15.55 6.63
N VAL A 321 -29.70 -16.87 6.52
CA VAL A 321 -28.67 -17.66 7.23
C VAL A 321 -27.28 -17.29 6.72
N ARG A 322 -27.08 -17.19 5.40
CA ARG A 322 -25.79 -16.77 4.81
C ARG A 322 -25.39 -15.37 5.24
N LEU A 323 -26.29 -14.39 5.20
CA LEU A 323 -26.04 -13.02 5.65
C LEU A 323 -25.70 -12.94 7.14
N ARG A 324 -26.36 -13.76 7.99
CA ARG A 324 -26.04 -13.84 9.41
C ARG A 324 -24.67 -14.46 9.67
N ALA A 325 -24.33 -15.54 8.96
CA ALA A 325 -23.02 -16.19 9.04
C ALA A 325 -21.89 -15.24 8.59
N LEU A 326 -22.13 -14.53 7.50
CA LEU A 326 -21.29 -13.48 6.94
C LEU A 326 -21.04 -12.37 8.00
N ARG A 327 -22.09 -11.82 8.62
CA ARG A 327 -21.96 -10.84 9.70
C ARG A 327 -21.15 -11.34 10.91
N ILE A 328 -21.35 -12.60 11.32
CA ILE A 328 -20.59 -13.21 12.43
C ILE A 328 -19.10 -13.33 12.06
N LYS A 329 -18.80 -13.71 10.81
CA LYS A 329 -17.43 -13.82 10.28
C LYS A 329 -16.72 -12.47 10.21
N MET A 330 -17.43 -11.39 9.87
CA MET A 330 -16.88 -10.03 9.91
C MET A 330 -16.49 -9.62 11.34
N ILE A 331 -17.36 -9.86 12.33
CA ILE A 331 -17.18 -9.36 13.71
C ILE A 331 -16.11 -10.15 14.48
N ARG A 332 -16.05 -11.48 14.32
CA ARG A 332 -15.12 -12.34 15.09
C ARG A 332 -13.68 -12.32 14.55
N GLY A 333 -13.44 -11.73 13.38
CA GLY A 333 -12.19 -11.90 12.65
C GLY A 333 -11.97 -13.37 12.23
N LYS A 334 -10.94 -13.62 11.42
CA LYS A 334 -10.52 -15.00 11.11
C LYS A 334 -9.80 -15.53 12.35
N GLN A 335 -10.39 -16.51 13.03
CA GLN A 335 -9.62 -17.31 13.98
C GLN A 335 -8.48 -17.95 13.20
N VAL A 336 -7.25 -17.81 13.70
CA VAL A 336 -6.13 -18.58 13.17
C VAL A 336 -6.57 -20.04 13.28
N PRO A 337 -6.64 -20.80 12.17
CA PRO A 337 -7.02 -22.20 12.26
C PRO A 337 -6.07 -22.84 13.26
N VAL A 338 -6.64 -23.47 14.30
CA VAL A 338 -5.83 -24.22 15.25
C VAL A 338 -5.01 -25.21 14.44
N ALA A 339 -3.69 -25.19 14.60
CA ALA A 339 -2.82 -26.11 13.90
C ALA A 339 -3.34 -27.53 14.18
N SER A 340 -3.85 -28.21 13.15
CA SER A 340 -4.39 -29.56 13.33
C SER A 340 -3.23 -30.47 13.71
N LYS A 341 -3.30 -31.10 14.87
CA LYS A 341 -2.29 -32.05 15.36
C LYS A 341 -2.30 -33.38 14.60
N GLU A 342 -3.34 -33.64 13.81
CA GLU A 342 -3.44 -34.83 12.97
C GLU A 342 -2.41 -34.79 11.84
N SER A 343 -1.69 -35.89 11.64
CA SER A 343 -0.77 -36.10 10.52
C SER A 343 -1.53 -36.42 9.24
N ASN A 344 -1.27 -35.68 8.15
CA ASN A 344 -1.79 -36.00 6.82
C ASN A 344 -0.64 -36.18 5.83
N THR A 345 -0.83 -37.11 4.90
CA THR A 345 0.10 -37.32 3.78
C THR A 345 -0.25 -36.36 2.65
N CYS A 346 0.73 -35.57 2.24
CA CYS A 346 0.62 -34.65 1.12
C CYS A 346 0.37 -35.42 -0.18
N LEU A 347 -0.70 -35.10 -0.90
CA LEU A 347 -1.02 -35.76 -2.17
C LEU A 347 -0.05 -35.36 -3.30
N ASN A 348 0.66 -34.23 -3.15
CA ASN A 348 1.61 -33.72 -4.13
C ASN A 348 3.00 -34.34 -3.95
N CYS A 349 3.55 -34.28 -2.73
CA CYS A 349 4.94 -34.71 -2.48
C CYS A 349 5.06 -35.92 -1.53
N GLY A 350 3.95 -36.59 -1.19
CA GLY A 350 3.93 -37.76 -0.30
C GLY A 350 4.34 -37.49 1.15
N THR A 351 4.70 -36.25 1.48
CA THR A 351 5.27 -35.91 2.80
C THR A 351 4.17 -35.87 3.86
N VAL A 352 4.41 -36.55 4.98
CA VAL A 352 3.51 -36.51 6.13
C VAL A 352 3.73 -35.19 6.88
N TYR A 353 2.69 -34.40 7.06
CA TYR A 353 2.77 -33.12 7.75
C TYR A 353 1.58 -32.89 8.68
N THR A 354 1.81 -32.06 9.69
CA THR A 354 0.79 -31.57 10.62
C THR A 354 0.48 -30.11 10.29
N GLY A 355 -0.76 -29.69 10.52
CA GLY A 355 -1.24 -28.35 10.12
C GLY A 355 -1.96 -28.31 8.77
N SER A 356 -2.32 -27.09 8.34
CA SER A 356 -3.23 -26.85 7.19
C SER A 356 -2.54 -26.85 5.83
N TYR A 357 -1.22 -26.71 5.79
CA TYR A 357 -0.42 -26.64 4.57
C TYR A 357 0.80 -27.52 4.73
N CYS A 358 1.19 -28.19 3.65
CA CYS A 358 2.40 -28.97 3.59
C CYS A 358 3.60 -28.04 3.77
N ASN A 359 4.39 -28.31 4.79
CA ASN A 359 5.63 -27.62 5.10
C ASN A 359 6.69 -27.75 3.98
N ARG A 360 6.62 -28.78 3.13
CA ARG A 360 7.59 -29.03 2.05
C ARG A 360 7.25 -28.36 0.72
N CYS A 361 6.01 -28.47 0.26
CA CYS A 361 5.60 -27.97 -1.06
C CYS A 361 4.47 -26.93 -1.03
N GLY A 362 4.01 -26.54 0.16
CA GLY A 362 2.92 -25.57 0.31
C GLY A 362 1.52 -26.11 -0.05
N GLN A 363 1.38 -27.38 -0.46
CA GLN A 363 0.07 -27.95 -0.80
C GLN A 363 -0.86 -27.90 0.42
N SER A 364 -2.06 -27.34 0.23
CA SER A 364 -3.13 -27.36 1.23
C SER A 364 -3.51 -28.79 1.62
N ARG A 365 -3.78 -29.02 2.91
CA ARG A 365 -4.33 -30.28 3.47
C ARG A 365 -5.66 -30.66 2.87
N ASN A 366 -6.43 -29.65 2.46
CA ASN A 366 -7.74 -29.84 1.87
C ASN A 366 -7.62 -29.73 0.35
N THR A 367 -7.51 -30.88 -0.32
CA THR A 367 -7.40 -31.05 -1.77
C THR A 367 -8.61 -31.82 -2.31
N PRO A 368 -9.82 -31.22 -2.27
CA PRO A 368 -11.02 -31.89 -2.72
C PRO A 368 -10.95 -32.19 -4.22
N ARG A 369 -11.54 -33.32 -4.64
CA ARG A 369 -11.71 -33.70 -6.06
C ARG A 369 -12.30 -32.52 -6.86
N TYR A 370 -11.81 -32.34 -8.09
CA TYR A 370 -12.25 -31.25 -8.95
C TYR A 370 -13.76 -31.37 -9.24
N ARG A 371 -14.48 -30.30 -8.90
CA ARG A 371 -15.83 -30.00 -9.35
C ARG A 371 -15.75 -28.71 -10.15
N LEU A 372 -16.71 -28.46 -11.06
CA LEU A 372 -16.73 -27.24 -11.89
C LEU A 372 -16.60 -25.96 -11.04
N SER A 373 -17.17 -25.96 -9.83
CA SER A 373 -17.07 -24.87 -8.85
C SER A 373 -15.66 -24.66 -8.24
N ASN A 374 -14.85 -25.72 -8.16
CA ASN A 374 -13.49 -25.66 -7.59
C ASN A 374 -12.44 -25.33 -8.65
N ALA A 375 -12.68 -25.69 -9.92
CA ALA A 375 -11.82 -25.31 -11.04
C ALA A 375 -11.81 -23.78 -11.24
N PHE A 376 -12.97 -23.13 -11.22
CA PHE A 376 -13.09 -21.66 -11.27
C PHE A 376 -12.36 -20.97 -10.11
N ARG A 377 -12.41 -21.54 -8.90
CA ARG A 377 -11.68 -21.02 -7.72
C ARG A 377 -10.16 -21.14 -7.83
N ASN A 378 -9.66 -22.20 -8.46
CA ASN A 378 -8.23 -22.41 -8.63
C ASN A 378 -7.62 -21.50 -9.72
N ILE A 379 -8.37 -21.20 -10.78
CA ILE A 379 -7.96 -20.23 -11.81
C ILE A 379 -7.87 -18.82 -11.20
N LEU A 380 -8.88 -18.42 -10.41
CA LEU A 380 -8.83 -17.16 -9.66
C LEU A 380 -7.69 -17.17 -8.62
N GLY A 381 -7.39 -18.34 -8.05
CA GLY A 381 -6.25 -18.58 -7.15
C GLY A 381 -4.89 -18.27 -7.78
N GLY A 382 -4.71 -18.53 -9.08
CA GLY A 382 -3.49 -18.23 -9.83
C GLY A 382 -3.22 -16.72 -9.99
N PHE A 383 -4.26 -15.90 -10.19
CA PHE A 383 -4.15 -14.44 -10.14
C PHE A 383 -3.87 -13.90 -8.73
N THR A 384 -4.17 -14.68 -7.69
CA THR A 384 -3.86 -14.34 -6.28
C THR A 384 -2.51 -14.86 -5.78
N ASN A 385 -1.67 -15.45 -6.65
CA ASN A 385 -0.28 -15.83 -6.35
C ASN A 385 0.73 -14.69 -6.54
N ILE A 386 0.29 -13.45 -6.72
CA ILE A 386 1.09 -12.26 -6.35
C ILE A 386 1.15 -12.29 -4.82
N ASP A 387 2.34 -12.51 -4.24
CA ASP A 387 2.66 -12.57 -2.79
C ASP A 387 1.43 -12.84 -1.90
N ASN A 388 1.27 -14.08 -1.39
CA ASN A 388 0.17 -14.66 -0.58
C ASN A 388 -0.82 -13.75 0.22
N GLY A 389 -0.49 -12.49 0.51
CA GLY A 389 -1.36 -11.45 1.04
C GLY A 389 -2.13 -10.58 0.02
N PHE A 390 -1.80 -10.47 -1.27
CA PHE A 390 -2.45 -9.48 -2.17
C PHE A 390 -3.93 -9.76 -2.43
N GLY A 391 -4.26 -10.95 -2.96
CA GLY A 391 -5.66 -11.32 -3.22
C GLY A 391 -6.51 -11.33 -1.95
N ARG A 392 -5.89 -11.68 -0.81
CA ARG A 392 -6.53 -11.60 0.49
C ARG A 392 -6.79 -10.14 0.92
N THR A 393 -5.81 -9.25 0.76
CA THR A 393 -5.99 -7.81 1.03
C THR A 393 -7.15 -7.26 0.22
N LEU A 394 -7.23 -7.55 -1.10
CA LEU A 394 -8.35 -7.08 -1.93
C LEU A 394 -9.70 -7.56 -1.40
N LEU A 395 -9.81 -8.86 -1.10
CA LEU A 395 -11.07 -9.43 -0.61
C LEU A 395 -11.46 -8.87 0.76
N ASP A 396 -10.50 -8.76 1.69
CA ASP A 396 -10.75 -8.24 3.03
C ASP A 396 -11.00 -6.72 3.02
N LEU A 397 -10.45 -5.95 2.07
CA LEU A 397 -10.79 -4.53 1.85
C LEU A 397 -12.24 -4.35 1.38
N LEU A 398 -12.76 -5.22 0.51
CA LEU A 398 -14.16 -5.15 0.09
C LEU A 398 -15.13 -5.57 1.20
N TYR A 399 -14.74 -6.54 2.01
CA TYR A 399 -15.66 -7.26 2.87
C TYR A 399 -15.58 -6.87 4.36
N ARG A 400 -14.38 -6.68 4.91
CA ARG A 400 -14.13 -6.36 6.33
C ARG A 400 -12.96 -5.38 6.53
N PRO A 401 -12.97 -4.23 5.84
CA PRO A 401 -11.83 -3.32 5.70
C PRO A 401 -11.23 -2.88 7.04
N GLY A 402 -12.04 -2.35 7.97
CA GLY A 402 -11.51 -1.85 9.24
C GLY A 402 -10.94 -2.94 10.15
N TYR A 403 -11.43 -4.19 10.08
CA TYR A 403 -10.82 -5.31 10.80
C TYR A 403 -9.48 -5.73 10.18
N MET A 404 -9.38 -5.68 8.85
CA MET A 404 -8.14 -5.96 8.13
C MET A 404 -7.05 -4.94 8.48
N MET A 405 -7.38 -3.65 8.43
CA MET A 405 -6.47 -2.56 8.80
C MET A 405 -6.00 -2.72 10.25
N LYS A 406 -6.92 -3.06 11.17
CA LYS A 406 -6.59 -3.35 12.56
C LYS A 406 -5.63 -4.54 12.71
N ASP A 407 -5.88 -5.64 11.99
CA ASP A 407 -5.01 -6.82 12.03
C ASP A 407 -3.59 -6.49 11.53
N PHE A 408 -3.48 -5.70 10.45
CA PHE A 408 -2.20 -5.29 9.89
C PHE A 408 -1.40 -4.42 10.87
N ILE A 409 -2.05 -3.42 11.46
CA ILE A 409 -1.43 -2.50 12.44
C ILE A 409 -1.03 -3.25 13.71
N ALA A 410 -1.86 -4.20 14.15
CA ALA A 410 -1.57 -5.10 15.28
C ALA A 410 -0.48 -6.15 15.01
N GLY A 411 0.21 -6.09 13.87
CA GLY A 411 1.39 -6.93 13.58
C GLY A 411 1.12 -8.17 12.73
N LYS A 412 -0.11 -8.47 12.32
CA LYS A 412 -0.44 -9.63 11.44
C LYS A 412 -0.13 -9.33 9.97
N ARG A 413 1.08 -8.83 9.69
CA ARG A 413 1.48 -8.23 8.41
C ARG A 413 1.72 -9.25 7.29
N ILE A 414 2.09 -10.49 7.59
CA ILE A 414 2.32 -11.56 6.58
C ILE A 414 1.04 -11.88 5.79
N LEU A 415 -0.13 -11.69 6.42
CA LEU A 415 -1.42 -12.03 5.82
C LEU A 415 -1.91 -11.02 4.78
N TYR A 416 -1.31 -9.83 4.73
CA TYR A 416 -1.81 -8.71 3.94
C TYR A 416 -0.66 -8.04 3.19
N PHE A 417 -0.90 -7.72 1.93
CA PHE A 417 0.01 -6.92 1.13
C PHE A 417 0.12 -5.49 1.65
N ARG A 418 1.32 -4.89 1.61
CA ARG A 418 1.60 -3.58 2.24
C ARG A 418 0.72 -2.48 1.60
N PRO A 419 0.28 -1.47 2.37
CA PRO A 419 -0.73 -0.51 1.90
C PRO A 419 -0.29 0.30 0.68
N PHE A 420 0.93 0.86 0.69
CA PHE A 420 1.43 1.64 -0.44
C PHE A 420 1.68 0.79 -1.68
N GLN A 421 2.20 -0.43 -1.51
CA GLN A 421 2.37 -1.36 -2.63
C GLN A 421 1.01 -1.74 -3.23
N THR A 422 0.02 -2.03 -2.39
CA THR A 422 -1.37 -2.28 -2.82
C THR A 422 -1.92 -1.08 -3.60
N LEU A 423 -1.66 0.15 -3.12
CA LEU A 423 -2.10 1.38 -3.76
C LEU A 423 -1.50 1.55 -5.17
N PHE A 424 -0.18 1.34 -5.32
CA PHE A 424 0.48 1.43 -6.63
C PHE A 424 -0.04 0.37 -7.61
N VAL A 425 -0.20 -0.88 -7.16
CA VAL A 425 -0.74 -1.96 -8.00
C VAL A 425 -2.18 -1.65 -8.42
N LEU A 426 -3.03 -1.21 -7.49
CA LEU A 426 -4.40 -0.84 -7.81
C LEU A 426 -4.48 0.38 -8.72
N ALA A 427 -3.57 1.35 -8.60
CA ALA A 427 -3.52 2.49 -9.50
C ALA A 427 -3.14 2.07 -10.93
N ALA A 428 -2.16 1.18 -11.07
CA ALA A 428 -1.80 0.62 -12.38
C ALA A 428 -2.96 -0.18 -12.99
N LEU A 429 -3.61 -1.03 -12.19
CA LEU A 429 -4.80 -1.78 -12.62
C LEU A 429 -5.97 -0.86 -13.00
N TYR A 430 -6.14 0.25 -12.28
CA TYR A 430 -7.15 1.25 -12.61
C TYR A 430 -6.85 1.93 -13.94
N ILE A 431 -5.61 2.36 -14.20
CA ILE A 431 -5.23 2.93 -15.50
C ILE A 431 -5.49 1.92 -16.63
N MET A 432 -5.10 0.66 -16.44
CA MET A 432 -5.37 -0.40 -17.40
C MET A 432 -6.88 -0.62 -17.62
N ALA A 433 -7.69 -0.58 -16.56
CA ALA A 433 -9.14 -0.69 -16.66
C ALA A 433 -9.76 0.48 -17.43
N VAL A 434 -9.26 1.70 -17.22
CA VAL A 434 -9.67 2.88 -18.00
C VAL A 434 -9.30 2.70 -19.47
N GLN A 435 -8.09 2.25 -19.80
CA GLN A 435 -7.70 1.98 -21.20
C GLN A 435 -8.62 0.96 -21.90
N LEU A 436 -9.16 0.00 -21.15
CA LEU A 436 -10.05 -1.03 -21.69
C LEU A 436 -11.51 -0.55 -21.84
N VAL A 437 -12.01 0.29 -20.94
CA VAL A 437 -13.41 0.73 -20.91
C VAL A 437 -13.59 2.04 -21.69
N ASP A 438 -12.69 3.01 -21.50
CA ASP A 438 -12.76 4.35 -22.05
C ASP A 438 -11.34 4.82 -22.47
N PRO A 439 -10.83 4.32 -23.62
CA PRO A 439 -9.49 4.67 -24.10
C PRO A 439 -9.34 6.15 -24.41
N ASP A 440 -10.45 6.87 -24.64
CA ASP A 440 -10.45 8.28 -24.95
C ASP A 440 -10.37 9.16 -23.69
N ALA A 441 -10.64 8.62 -22.50
CA ALA A 441 -10.47 9.35 -21.24
C ALA A 441 -9.00 9.59 -20.84
N LEU A 442 -8.06 8.75 -21.29
CA LEU A 442 -6.62 8.90 -21.04
C LEU A 442 -5.86 9.62 -22.15
N LYS A 443 -6.47 9.75 -23.34
CA LYS A 443 -6.02 10.73 -24.31
C LYS A 443 -6.36 12.07 -23.70
N GLU A 444 -5.35 12.82 -23.24
CA GLU A 444 -5.57 14.21 -22.88
C GLU A 444 -6.41 14.84 -23.99
N LYS A 445 -7.60 15.34 -23.66
CA LYS A 445 -8.19 16.41 -24.46
C LYS A 445 -7.21 17.57 -24.34
N LYS A 446 -6.15 17.56 -25.15
CA LYS A 446 -5.56 18.79 -25.64
C LYS A 446 -6.76 19.58 -26.13
N LYS A 447 -7.12 20.66 -25.45
CA LYS A 447 -7.98 21.66 -26.09
C LYS A 447 -7.25 21.97 -27.39
N ALA A 448 -7.86 21.55 -28.51
CA ALA A 448 -7.31 21.79 -29.82
C ALA A 448 -7.02 23.30 -29.92
N SER A 449 -5.86 23.66 -30.48
CA SER A 449 -5.54 25.05 -30.78
C SER A 449 -6.73 25.68 -31.52
N PRO A 450 -7.08 26.96 -31.29
CA PRO A 450 -8.13 27.64 -32.05
C PRO A 450 -7.98 27.45 -33.57
N GLU A 451 -6.74 27.38 -34.07
CA GLU A 451 -6.42 27.08 -35.47
C GLU A 451 -6.84 25.67 -35.90
N THR A 452 -6.64 24.67 -35.04
CA THR A 452 -7.02 23.27 -35.31
C THR A 452 -8.54 23.12 -35.27
N GLN A 453 -9.24 23.79 -34.35
CA GLN A 453 -10.71 23.82 -34.32
C GLN A 453 -11.31 24.48 -35.57
N ARG A 454 -10.69 25.58 -36.04
CA ARG A 454 -11.10 26.25 -37.28
C ARG A 454 -10.92 25.35 -38.49
N GLN A 455 -9.79 24.65 -38.60
CA GLN A 455 -9.52 23.70 -39.69
C GLN A 455 -10.52 22.53 -39.68
N GLU A 456 -10.85 21.99 -38.51
CA GLU A 456 -11.84 20.90 -38.37
C GLU A 456 -13.26 21.36 -38.77
N ILE A 457 -13.68 22.56 -38.38
CA ILE A 457 -15.00 23.12 -38.73
C ILE A 457 -15.06 23.44 -40.23
N MET A 458 -13.99 23.96 -40.83
CA MET A 458 -13.91 24.20 -42.27
C MET A 458 -13.98 22.91 -43.09
N ALA A 459 -13.25 21.87 -42.68
CA ALA A 459 -13.30 20.56 -43.33
C ALA A 459 -14.69 19.91 -43.22
N ALA A 460 -15.34 20.02 -42.06
CA ALA A 460 -16.71 19.52 -41.87
C ALA A 460 -17.74 20.28 -42.73
N ARG A 461 -17.58 21.60 -42.88
CA ARG A 461 -18.43 22.42 -43.77
C ARG A 461 -18.28 22.00 -45.24
N GLU A 462 -17.06 21.82 -45.72
CA GLU A 462 -16.80 21.46 -47.12
C GLU A 462 -17.39 20.09 -47.47
N GLN A 463 -17.29 19.12 -46.55
CA GLN A 463 -17.93 17.81 -46.69
C GLN A 463 -19.46 17.91 -46.75
N LEU A 464 -20.08 18.80 -45.97
CA LEU A 464 -21.53 19.01 -46.00
C LEU A 464 -21.98 19.73 -47.27
N GLN A 465 -21.18 20.66 -47.80
CA GLN A 465 -21.45 21.33 -49.08
C GLN A 465 -21.45 20.33 -50.25
N GLN A 466 -20.45 19.43 -50.28
CA GLN A 466 -20.40 18.36 -51.27
C GLN A 466 -21.62 17.43 -51.19
N ARG A 467 -22.13 17.16 -49.97
CA ARG A 467 -23.34 16.34 -49.78
C ARG A 467 -24.62 17.05 -50.23
N ILE A 468 -24.68 18.38 -50.17
CA ILE A 468 -25.83 19.16 -50.71
C ILE A 468 -25.87 19.09 -52.22
N GLU A 469 -24.71 19.16 -52.89
CA GLU A 469 -24.62 19.09 -54.36
C GLU A 469 -25.05 17.72 -54.90
N ILE A 470 -24.81 16.66 -54.13
CA ILE A 470 -25.16 15.26 -54.51
C ILE A 470 -26.62 14.93 -54.14
N ALA A 471 -27.23 15.62 -53.19
CA ALA A 471 -28.60 15.33 -52.77
C ALA A 471 -29.61 15.66 -53.88
N GLU A 472 -30.59 14.78 -54.13
CA GLU A 472 -31.69 15.02 -55.08
C GLU A 472 -32.97 15.50 -54.38
N ASP A 473 -33.18 15.11 -53.12
CA ASP A 473 -34.36 15.44 -52.30
C ASP A 473 -34.29 16.84 -51.66
N SER A 474 -35.38 17.62 -51.76
CA SER A 474 -35.48 18.98 -51.25
C SER A 474 -35.38 19.06 -49.72
N THR A 475 -35.95 18.05 -49.04
CA THR A 475 -35.98 17.96 -47.58
C THR A 475 -34.58 17.75 -46.99
N THR A 476 -33.77 16.93 -47.68
CA THR A 476 -32.39 16.64 -47.30
C THR A 476 -31.46 17.84 -47.53
N LYS A 477 -31.67 18.59 -48.62
CA LYS A 477 -30.94 19.84 -48.88
C LYS A 477 -31.17 20.90 -47.80
N GLU A 478 -32.41 21.01 -47.32
CA GLU A 478 -32.80 21.98 -46.30
C GLU A 478 -32.25 21.64 -44.91
N MET A 479 -32.19 20.36 -44.54
CA MET A 479 -31.53 19.95 -43.29
C MET A 479 -30.01 20.16 -43.32
N LEU A 480 -29.38 19.92 -44.47
CA LEU A 480 -27.95 20.13 -44.64
C LEU A 480 -27.59 21.62 -44.67
N SER A 481 -28.44 22.49 -45.25
CA SER A 481 -28.22 23.95 -45.24
C SER A 481 -28.29 24.52 -43.83
N ILE A 482 -29.25 24.07 -43.00
CA ILE A 482 -29.36 24.45 -41.58
C ILE A 482 -28.12 24.01 -40.79
N ALA A 483 -27.56 22.83 -41.10
CA ALA A 483 -26.33 22.34 -40.46
C ALA A 483 -25.10 23.19 -40.83
N ILE A 484 -25.01 23.63 -42.10
CA ILE A 484 -23.95 24.54 -42.57
C ILE A 484 -24.09 25.91 -41.91
N GLU A 485 -25.30 26.44 -41.79
CA GLU A 485 -25.55 27.74 -41.15
C GLU A 485 -25.12 27.75 -39.68
N LYS A 486 -25.40 26.66 -38.95
CA LYS A 486 -24.89 26.48 -37.57
C LYS A 486 -23.37 26.40 -37.49
N LEU A 487 -22.70 25.84 -38.50
CA LEU A 487 -21.23 25.79 -38.55
C LEU A 487 -20.64 27.15 -38.92
N ASN A 488 -21.30 27.93 -39.79
CA ASN A 488 -20.90 29.29 -40.14
C ASN A 488 -20.97 30.21 -38.92
N ASN A 489 -22.06 30.16 -38.14
CA ASN A 489 -22.18 30.95 -36.92
C ASN A 489 -21.08 30.61 -35.91
N LYS A 490 -20.73 29.32 -35.76
CA LYS A 490 -19.59 28.89 -34.94
C LYS A 490 -18.24 29.37 -35.47
N LEU A 491 -18.09 29.52 -36.79
CA LEU A 491 -16.86 30.02 -37.40
C LEU A 491 -16.73 31.54 -37.19
N GLU A 492 -17.83 32.28 -37.31
CA GLU A 492 -17.90 33.72 -37.01
C GLU A 492 -17.60 34.00 -35.53
N ASP A 493 -18.14 33.20 -34.59
CA ASP A 493 -17.83 33.34 -33.17
C ASP A 493 -16.32 33.23 -32.88
N ILE A 494 -15.62 32.32 -33.57
CA ILE A 494 -14.17 32.11 -33.45
C ILE A 494 -13.39 33.26 -34.12
N GLU A 495 -13.84 33.77 -35.27
CA GLU A 495 -13.20 34.89 -35.98
C GLU A 495 -13.38 36.24 -35.26
N VAL A 496 -14.50 36.44 -34.56
CA VAL A 496 -14.77 37.63 -33.73
C VAL A 496 -13.91 37.62 -32.47
N GLU A 497 -13.70 36.46 -31.83
CA GLU A 497 -12.77 36.34 -30.69
C GLU A 497 -11.32 36.64 -31.10
N ASP A 498 -10.84 36.09 -32.22
CA ASP A 498 -9.44 36.24 -32.66
C ASP A 498 -9.12 37.67 -33.18
N SER A 499 -10.04 38.28 -33.95
CA SER A 499 -9.84 39.63 -34.50
C SER A 499 -9.90 40.74 -33.45
N THR A 500 -10.80 40.63 -32.46
CA THR A 500 -10.93 41.63 -31.39
C THR A 500 -9.80 41.53 -30.37
N GLU A 501 -9.27 40.33 -30.10
CA GLU A 501 -8.16 40.13 -29.17
C GLU A 501 -6.80 40.54 -29.78
N ILE A 502 -6.58 40.27 -31.08
CA ILE A 502 -5.36 40.66 -31.81
C ILE A 502 -5.29 42.18 -32.01
N GLN A 503 -6.39 42.84 -32.43
CA GLN A 503 -6.41 44.30 -32.56
C GLN A 503 -6.22 45.01 -31.22
N LYS A 504 -6.85 44.52 -30.14
CA LYS A 504 -6.69 45.11 -28.79
C LYS A 504 -5.27 44.91 -28.25
N LYS A 505 -4.65 43.74 -28.44
CA LYS A 505 -3.24 43.50 -28.06
C LYS A 505 -2.28 44.38 -28.85
N GLY A 506 -2.48 44.53 -30.16
CA GLY A 506 -1.68 45.43 -31.00
C GLY A 506 -1.78 46.90 -30.56
N LEU A 507 -2.99 47.38 -30.25
CA LEU A 507 -3.23 48.74 -29.77
C LEU A 507 -2.60 49.00 -28.38
N LEU A 508 -2.65 48.02 -27.48
CA LEU A 508 -2.01 48.05 -26.16
C LEU A 508 -0.49 48.15 -26.29
N ILE A 509 0.13 47.33 -27.13
CA ILE A 509 1.58 47.32 -27.34
C ILE A 509 2.05 48.66 -27.94
N ALA A 510 1.33 49.19 -28.93
CA ALA A 510 1.67 50.46 -29.56
C ALA A 510 1.62 51.64 -28.56
N ARG A 511 0.61 51.66 -27.67
CA ARG A 511 0.46 52.72 -26.65
C ARG A 511 1.49 52.61 -25.53
N GLU A 512 1.82 51.40 -25.07
CA GLU A 512 2.89 51.19 -24.09
C GLU A 512 4.28 51.57 -24.65
N GLN A 513 4.52 51.35 -25.94
CA GLN A 513 5.74 51.81 -26.61
C GLN A 513 5.81 53.34 -26.71
N LEU A 514 4.70 53.99 -27.06
CA LEU A 514 4.60 55.45 -27.11
C LEU A 514 4.84 56.09 -25.72
N GLN A 515 4.24 55.52 -24.67
CA GLN A 515 4.45 55.95 -23.28
C GLN A 515 5.95 55.88 -22.90
N LYS A 516 6.62 54.77 -23.21
CA LYS A 516 8.07 54.62 -22.95
C LYS A 516 8.93 55.63 -23.71
N GLN A 517 8.56 55.95 -24.95
CA GLN A 517 9.27 56.99 -25.71
C GLN A 517 9.08 58.38 -25.09
N LEU A 518 7.86 58.73 -24.67
CA LEU A 518 7.56 60.00 -24.02
C LEU A 518 8.27 60.12 -22.66
N GLN A 519 8.29 59.07 -21.84
CA GLN A 519 9.06 59.05 -20.60
C GLN A 519 10.57 59.24 -20.83
N LYS A 520 11.11 58.72 -21.94
CA LYS A 520 12.52 58.92 -22.30
C LYS A 520 12.79 60.36 -22.74
N GLN A 521 11.82 61.01 -23.39
CA GLN A 521 11.91 62.43 -23.74
C GLN A 521 11.77 63.34 -22.50
N LEU A 522 10.92 62.97 -21.52
CA LEU A 522 10.80 63.68 -20.24
C LEU A 522 12.13 63.77 -19.51
N LYS A 523 12.84 62.63 -19.43
CA LYS A 523 14.17 62.54 -18.79
C LYS A 523 15.24 63.38 -19.49
N LYS A 524 15.05 63.71 -20.77
CA LYS A 524 15.99 64.53 -21.56
C LYS A 524 15.61 66.01 -21.64
N ALA A 525 14.37 66.36 -21.35
CA ALA A 525 13.90 67.75 -21.39
C ALA A 525 14.57 68.56 -20.27
N LYS A 526 15.10 69.74 -20.60
CA LYS A 526 15.72 70.67 -19.64
C LYS A 526 14.83 71.86 -19.29
N ASN A 527 13.85 72.18 -20.14
CA ASN A 527 12.94 73.30 -19.96
C ASN A 527 11.73 72.89 -19.08
N PRO A 528 11.46 73.58 -17.95
CA PRO A 528 10.39 73.21 -17.02
C PRO A 528 8.99 73.18 -17.64
N THR A 529 8.64 74.13 -18.52
CA THR A 529 7.34 74.14 -19.20
C THR A 529 7.17 72.97 -20.18
N GLN A 530 8.27 72.49 -20.76
CA GLN A 530 8.24 71.33 -21.66
C GLN A 530 8.10 70.01 -20.90
N LYS A 531 8.59 69.93 -19.66
CA LYS A 531 8.39 68.76 -18.79
C LYS A 531 6.94 68.63 -18.36
N GLU A 532 6.33 69.73 -17.95
CA GLU A 532 4.95 69.76 -17.45
C GLU A 532 3.94 69.30 -18.53
N VAL A 533 4.11 69.77 -19.77
CA VAL A 533 3.28 69.32 -20.90
C VAL A 533 3.47 67.82 -21.20
N LEU A 534 4.69 67.32 -21.09
CA LEU A 534 4.98 65.91 -21.35
C LEU A 534 4.45 65.01 -20.22
N GLU A 535 4.48 65.48 -18.98
CA GLU A 535 3.89 64.81 -17.81
C GLU A 535 2.37 64.69 -17.96
N GLN A 536 1.68 65.78 -18.30
CA GLN A 536 0.23 65.77 -18.56
C GLN A 536 -0.14 64.83 -19.73
N THR A 537 0.71 64.78 -20.77
CA THR A 537 0.48 63.89 -21.91
C THR A 537 0.65 62.42 -21.54
N ILE A 538 1.63 62.09 -20.69
CA ILE A 538 1.85 60.72 -20.19
C ILE A 538 0.67 60.31 -19.30
N GLU A 539 0.20 61.19 -18.42
CA GLU A 539 -0.94 60.92 -17.54
C GLU A 539 -2.24 60.64 -18.31
N GLY A 540 -2.50 61.39 -19.39
CA GLY A 540 -3.65 61.13 -20.26
C GLY A 540 -3.54 59.79 -21.01
N ILE A 541 -2.34 59.36 -21.38
CA ILE A 541 -2.12 58.06 -22.02
C ILE A 541 -2.32 56.93 -21.01
N ASP A 542 -1.87 57.09 -19.77
CA ASP A 542 -2.02 56.09 -18.70
C ASP A 542 -3.49 55.85 -18.36
N GLN A 543 -4.30 56.91 -18.22
CA GLN A 543 -5.75 56.79 -18.04
C GLN A 543 -6.42 56.04 -19.20
N SER A 544 -5.96 56.26 -20.43
CA SER A 544 -6.50 55.57 -21.61
C SER A 544 -6.10 54.09 -21.68
N LEU A 545 -4.91 53.74 -21.19
CA LEU A 545 -4.41 52.36 -21.11
C LEU A 545 -5.17 51.58 -20.05
N ASP A 546 -5.42 52.19 -18.89
CA ASP A 546 -6.16 51.55 -17.81
C ASP A 546 -7.61 51.28 -18.20
N LYS A 547 -8.24 52.21 -18.94
CA LYS A 547 -9.59 52.00 -19.48
C LYS A 547 -9.67 50.82 -20.46
N LEU A 548 -8.68 50.70 -21.36
CA LEU A 548 -8.59 49.57 -22.30
C LEU A 548 -8.29 48.23 -21.61
N LYS A 549 -7.53 48.24 -20.51
CA LYS A 549 -7.25 47.06 -19.67
C LYS A 549 -8.47 46.64 -18.84
N ALA A 550 -9.36 47.57 -18.47
CA ALA A 550 -10.60 47.28 -17.75
C ALA A 550 -11.71 46.74 -18.66
N GLU A 551 -11.73 47.11 -19.95
CA GLU A 551 -12.71 46.59 -20.91
C GLU A 551 -12.42 45.15 -21.35
N SER A 552 -11.20 44.62 -21.14
CA SER A 552 -10.86 43.22 -21.47
C SER A 552 -11.29 42.21 -20.41
N THR A 553 -11.80 42.63 -19.25
CA THR A 553 -12.20 41.76 -18.13
C THR A 553 -13.70 41.50 -18.01
N THR A 554 -14.56 41.95 -18.93
CA THR A 554 -16.02 41.78 -18.81
C THR A 554 -16.65 40.70 -19.71
N LYS A 555 -17.04 39.58 -19.05
CA LYS A 555 -18.20 38.67 -19.23
C LYS A 555 -17.93 37.18 -19.54
N LYS A 556 -18.20 36.33 -18.53
CA LYS A 556 -19.05 35.12 -18.63
C LYS A 556 -20.14 35.21 -17.55
N PRO A 557 -21.36 34.68 -17.78
CA PRO A 557 -22.53 35.01 -16.98
C PRO A 557 -22.51 34.31 -15.62
N ASN A 558 -22.66 35.10 -14.54
CA ASN A 558 -23.00 34.58 -13.22
C ASN A 558 -24.46 34.14 -13.21
N ILE A 559 -24.69 32.88 -12.87
CA ILE A 559 -26.00 32.38 -12.43
C ILE A 559 -26.23 32.95 -11.04
N VAL A 560 -27.12 33.94 -10.94
CA VAL A 560 -27.59 34.49 -9.66
C VAL A 560 -28.68 33.57 -9.13
N ILE A 561 -28.40 32.86 -8.04
CA ILE A 561 -29.46 32.32 -7.16
C ILE A 561 -29.66 33.34 -6.04
N LYS A 562 -30.81 34.01 -6.05
CA LYS A 562 -31.27 34.83 -4.93
C LYS A 562 -31.76 33.93 -3.80
N THR A 563 -31.22 34.10 -2.60
CA THR A 563 -31.95 33.97 -1.32
C THR A 563 -31.26 34.90 -0.32
N GLY A 564 -32.07 35.67 0.41
CA GLY A 564 -31.64 36.84 1.15
C GLY A 564 -31.21 36.62 2.60
N ASP A 565 -30.94 37.78 3.20
CA ASP A 565 -30.71 38.15 4.60
C ASP A 565 -29.29 37.95 5.18
N ASP A 566 -28.56 39.06 5.09
CA ASP A 566 -27.75 39.80 6.08
C ASP A 566 -26.48 39.22 6.75
N ASP A 567 -25.43 40.04 6.62
CA ASP A 567 -24.29 40.31 7.52
C ASP A 567 -23.00 39.46 7.45
N ASN A 568 -22.70 38.71 6.37
CA ASN A 568 -21.37 38.07 6.22
C ASN A 568 -20.71 38.19 4.83
N GLU A 569 -21.22 39.03 3.92
CA GLU A 569 -20.73 39.12 2.53
C GLU A 569 -19.39 39.88 2.40
N ASP A 570 -19.10 40.87 3.25
CA ASP A 570 -17.94 41.76 3.05
C ASP A 570 -16.57 41.08 3.26
N LEU A 571 -16.47 40.06 4.11
CA LEU A 571 -15.19 39.37 4.39
C LEU A 571 -14.85 38.27 3.38
N ILE A 572 -15.85 37.74 2.68
CA ILE A 572 -15.67 36.65 1.72
C ILE A 572 -15.27 37.23 0.35
N ASP A 573 -15.85 38.36 -0.05
CA ASP A 573 -15.54 39.02 -1.31
C ASP A 573 -14.12 39.62 -1.34
N GLU A 574 -13.64 40.20 -0.24
CA GLU A 574 -12.25 40.68 -0.11
C GLU A 574 -11.21 39.52 -0.17
N PHE A 575 -11.56 38.37 0.40
CA PHE A 575 -10.72 37.17 0.37
C PHE A 575 -10.68 36.51 -1.02
N VAL A 576 -11.79 36.54 -1.77
CA VAL A 576 -11.88 35.98 -3.13
C VAL A 576 -11.20 36.89 -4.15
N GLU A 577 -11.35 38.22 -4.05
CA GLU A 577 -10.65 39.17 -4.93
C GLU A 577 -9.13 39.18 -4.72
N SER A 578 -8.67 39.09 -3.47
CA SER A 578 -7.24 38.99 -3.17
C SER A 578 -6.63 37.69 -3.71
N SER A 579 -7.34 36.55 -3.57
CA SER A 579 -6.90 35.26 -4.11
C SER A 579 -6.80 35.23 -5.64
N LEU A 580 -7.76 35.85 -6.34
CA LEU A 580 -7.77 35.96 -7.80
C LEU A 580 -6.65 36.89 -8.33
N SER A 581 -6.38 38.00 -7.63
CA SER A 581 -5.30 38.93 -8.00
C SER A 581 -3.89 38.31 -7.84
N VAL A 582 -3.71 37.50 -6.80
CA VAL A 582 -2.47 36.76 -6.52
C VAL A 582 -2.28 35.64 -7.52
N SER A 583 -3.34 34.89 -7.86
CA SER A 583 -3.27 33.83 -8.89
C SER A 583 -2.84 34.38 -10.25
N ASN A 584 -3.40 35.52 -10.65
CA ASN A 584 -3.06 36.16 -11.92
C ASN A 584 -1.63 36.73 -11.95
N LYS A 585 -1.09 37.18 -10.80
CA LYS A 585 0.31 37.59 -10.66
C LYS A 585 1.27 36.40 -10.67
N LEU A 586 0.91 35.32 -9.98
CA LEU A 586 1.69 34.09 -9.95
C LEU A 586 1.79 33.47 -11.35
N GLU A 587 0.68 33.45 -12.09
CA GLU A 587 0.65 32.92 -13.45
C GLU A 587 1.55 33.72 -14.39
N LYS A 588 1.59 35.06 -14.26
CA LYS A 588 2.53 35.92 -15.00
C LYS A 588 3.99 35.67 -14.62
N VAL A 589 4.31 35.47 -13.34
CA VAL A 589 5.70 35.24 -12.88
C VAL A 589 6.20 33.85 -13.31
N VAL A 590 5.34 32.83 -13.24
CA VAL A 590 5.65 31.47 -13.71
C VAL A 590 5.81 31.43 -15.23
N GLN A 591 5.04 32.21 -15.99
CA GLN A 591 5.17 32.33 -17.45
C GLN A 591 6.38 33.16 -17.91
N ASN A 592 6.94 34.02 -17.05
CA ASN A 592 8.08 34.87 -17.39
C ASN A 592 9.46 34.19 -17.26
N THR A 593 9.53 32.95 -16.78
CA THR A 593 10.79 32.22 -16.60
C THR A 593 10.79 30.86 -17.31
N PRO A 594 11.63 30.65 -18.35
CA PRO A 594 11.57 29.46 -19.21
C PRO A 594 11.78 28.13 -18.48
N PHE A 595 12.55 28.14 -17.39
CA PHE A 595 12.82 26.96 -16.57
C PHE A 595 11.65 26.61 -15.65
N LEU A 596 11.10 27.60 -14.91
CA LEU A 596 9.96 27.35 -14.02
C LEU A 596 8.71 27.00 -14.81
N GLN A 597 8.53 27.56 -16.01
CA GLN A 597 7.45 27.14 -16.89
C GLN A 597 7.59 25.66 -17.31
N LYS A 598 8.81 25.18 -17.62
CA LYS A 598 9.05 23.76 -17.90
C LYS A 598 8.83 22.87 -16.68
N VAL A 599 9.34 23.26 -15.50
CA VAL A 599 9.16 22.51 -14.25
C VAL A 599 7.70 22.50 -13.81
N TRP A 600 7.02 23.64 -13.90
CA TRP A 600 5.59 23.77 -13.63
C TRP A 600 4.77 22.91 -14.57
N ASN A 601 5.03 22.97 -15.88
CA ASN A 601 4.35 22.14 -16.87
C ASN A 601 4.62 20.64 -16.63
N LEU A 602 5.83 20.25 -16.22
CA LEU A 602 6.16 18.86 -15.88
C LEU A 602 5.45 18.39 -14.60
N LEU A 603 5.45 19.20 -13.55
CA LEU A 603 4.78 18.87 -12.28
C LEU A 603 3.26 18.85 -12.45
N HIS A 604 2.72 19.82 -13.19
CA HIS A 604 1.31 19.94 -13.50
C HIS A 604 0.85 18.78 -14.41
N SER A 605 1.57 18.46 -15.48
CA SER A 605 1.23 17.32 -16.36
C SER A 605 1.33 15.97 -15.62
N TRP A 606 2.38 15.76 -14.83
CA TRP A 606 2.54 14.53 -14.06
C TRP A 606 1.51 14.39 -12.92
N GLY A 607 1.17 15.51 -12.24
CA GLY A 607 0.20 15.55 -11.16
C GLY A 607 -1.26 15.43 -11.61
N HIS A 608 -1.63 16.05 -12.73
CA HIS A 608 -2.98 15.92 -13.32
C HIS A 608 -3.21 14.56 -13.97
N GLY A 609 -2.17 13.95 -14.55
CA GLY A 609 -2.25 12.65 -15.21
C GLY A 609 -2.19 11.44 -14.26
N ASN A 610 -1.73 11.60 -13.00
CA ASN A 610 -1.50 10.47 -12.10
C ASN A 610 -2.35 10.51 -10.82
N LYS A 611 -3.48 9.80 -10.84
CA LYS A 611 -4.41 9.65 -9.71
C LYS A 611 -3.73 9.13 -8.43
N ALA A 612 -2.78 8.21 -8.54
CA ALA A 612 -2.08 7.65 -7.38
C ALA A 612 -1.30 8.71 -6.60
N PHE A 613 -0.63 9.62 -7.33
CA PHE A 613 0.15 10.68 -6.73
C PHE A 613 -0.74 11.68 -5.98
N ARG A 614 -1.87 12.10 -6.57
CA ARG A 614 -2.86 12.96 -5.90
C ARG A 614 -3.41 12.34 -4.62
N ILE A 615 -3.68 11.03 -4.64
CA ILE A 615 -4.08 10.29 -3.44
C ILE A 615 -2.95 10.35 -2.39
N ILE A 616 -1.72 9.98 -2.74
CA ILE A 616 -0.59 9.95 -1.81
C ILE A 616 -0.32 11.33 -1.19
N ALA A 617 -0.37 12.40 -2.00
CA ALA A 617 -0.14 13.76 -1.54
C ALA A 617 -1.17 14.21 -0.48
N THR A 618 -2.41 13.71 -0.55
CA THR A 618 -3.47 14.06 0.41
C THR A 618 -3.48 13.18 1.67
N LEU A 619 -2.85 11.99 1.65
CA LEU A 619 -2.84 11.06 2.79
C LEU A 619 -2.38 11.67 4.12
N PRO A 620 -1.32 12.51 4.19
CA PRO A 620 -0.88 13.10 5.46
C PRO A 620 -1.94 14.01 6.08
N LEU A 621 -2.65 14.80 5.27
CA LEU A 621 -3.72 15.70 5.72
C LEU A 621 -4.91 14.90 6.26
N PHE A 622 -5.35 13.86 5.54
CA PHE A 622 -6.40 12.96 6.00
C PHE A 622 -6.00 12.19 7.27
N ALA A 623 -4.75 11.77 7.38
CA ALA A 623 -4.23 11.08 8.57
C ALA A 623 -4.24 12.02 9.79
N LEU A 624 -3.84 13.28 9.63
CA LEU A 624 -3.89 14.29 10.67
C LEU A 624 -5.33 14.64 11.07
N ALA A 625 -6.22 14.81 10.10
CA ALA A 625 -7.66 15.02 10.33
C ALA A 625 -8.27 13.86 11.15
N THR A 626 -7.90 12.63 10.79
CA THR A 626 -8.33 11.43 11.50
C THR A 626 -7.74 11.40 12.92
N LEU A 627 -6.46 11.69 13.09
CA LEU A 627 -5.88 11.78 14.44
C LEU A 627 -6.65 12.79 15.30
N MET A 628 -6.96 13.99 14.77
CA MET A 628 -7.73 15.03 15.46
C MET A 628 -9.16 14.62 15.80
N ALA A 629 -9.88 13.99 14.86
CA ALA A 629 -11.24 13.50 15.07
C ALA A 629 -11.33 12.44 16.18
N PHE A 630 -10.22 11.74 16.46
CA PHE A 630 -10.15 10.67 17.46
C PHE A 630 -9.41 11.06 18.75
N ARG A 631 -8.89 12.30 18.89
CA ARG A 631 -8.11 12.78 20.06
C ARG A 631 -8.87 12.77 21.40
N ARG A 632 -10.20 12.98 21.41
CA ARG A 632 -10.99 13.24 22.65
C ARG A 632 -11.59 12.00 23.35
N LYS A 633 -10.97 10.81 23.32
CA LYS A 633 -11.66 9.59 23.82
C LYS A 633 -10.92 8.69 24.83
N LYS A 634 -11.76 8.18 25.73
CA LYS A 634 -11.51 7.39 26.97
C LYS A 634 -11.16 5.90 26.75
N ASN A 635 -10.97 5.46 25.51
CA ASN A 635 -10.69 4.05 25.17
C ASN A 635 -9.17 3.79 25.07
N LYS A 636 -8.73 2.58 25.46
CA LYS A 636 -7.32 2.18 25.61
C LYS A 636 -6.46 2.17 24.33
N ILE A 637 -7.04 2.19 23.12
CA ILE A 637 -6.28 2.05 21.87
C ILE A 637 -6.06 3.43 21.25
N ARG A 638 -4.83 3.96 21.40
CA ARG A 638 -4.36 5.18 20.72
C ARG A 638 -3.42 4.78 19.60
N TYR A 639 -3.74 5.20 18.38
CA TYR A 639 -2.87 5.02 17.23
C TYR A 639 -2.00 6.26 17.02
N ASN A 640 -0.77 6.06 16.56
CA ASN A 640 0.15 7.13 16.21
C ASN A 640 -0.13 7.67 14.78
N LEU A 641 0.51 8.76 14.40
CA LEU A 641 0.31 9.40 13.09
C LEU A 641 0.62 8.43 11.93
N THR A 642 1.69 7.64 12.03
CA THR A 642 2.10 6.68 11.01
C THR A 642 1.05 5.59 10.80
N GLU A 643 0.46 5.08 11.88
CA GLU A 643 -0.63 4.12 11.82
C GLU A 643 -1.87 4.73 11.14
N HIS A 644 -2.19 5.99 11.44
CA HIS A 644 -3.24 6.72 10.73
C HIS A 644 -2.93 6.88 9.23
N VAL A 645 -1.68 7.11 8.84
CA VAL A 645 -1.26 7.13 7.43
C VAL A 645 -1.51 5.76 6.76
N PHE A 646 -1.14 4.66 7.42
CA PHE A 646 -1.41 3.31 6.89
C PHE A 646 -2.91 3.00 6.77
N MET A 647 -3.73 3.43 7.74
CA MET A 647 -5.19 3.29 7.65
C MET A 647 -5.72 4.05 6.44
N GLN A 648 -5.34 5.32 6.26
CA GLN A 648 -5.79 6.13 5.13
C GLN A 648 -5.34 5.57 3.78
N ALA A 649 -4.12 5.03 3.71
CA ALA A 649 -3.64 4.37 2.51
C ALA A 649 -4.49 3.14 2.13
N TYR A 650 -4.90 2.31 3.10
CA TYR A 650 -5.81 1.19 2.84
C TYR A 650 -7.23 1.63 2.50
N ILE A 651 -7.76 2.69 3.13
CA ILE A 651 -9.08 3.25 2.77
C ILE A 651 -9.03 3.75 1.32
N ALA A 652 -7.96 4.42 0.92
CA ALA A 652 -7.76 4.82 -0.47
C ALA A 652 -7.68 3.61 -1.43
N CYS A 653 -7.00 2.53 -1.03
CA CYS A 653 -6.98 1.26 -1.79
C CYS A 653 -8.39 0.70 -1.96
N GLN A 654 -9.21 0.71 -0.91
CA GLN A 654 -10.59 0.22 -0.95
C GLN A 654 -11.46 1.04 -1.91
N ILE A 655 -11.36 2.37 -1.87
CA ILE A 655 -12.11 3.25 -2.77
C ILE A 655 -11.66 3.02 -4.22
N LEU A 656 -10.35 2.89 -4.46
CA LEU A 656 -9.79 2.64 -5.79
C LEU A 656 -10.22 1.27 -6.34
N LEU A 657 -10.18 0.24 -5.51
CA LEU A 657 -10.65 -1.10 -5.86
C LEU A 657 -12.14 -1.10 -6.23
N LEU A 658 -12.98 -0.39 -5.47
CA LEU A 658 -14.40 -0.23 -5.80
C LEU A 658 -14.61 0.57 -7.09
N SER A 659 -13.77 1.58 -7.35
CA SER A 659 -13.80 2.33 -8.61
C SER A 659 -13.53 1.41 -9.81
N ILE A 660 -12.50 0.55 -9.73
CA ILE A 660 -12.19 -0.46 -10.77
C ILE A 660 -13.38 -1.40 -11.01
N ILE A 661 -14.07 -1.83 -9.95
CA ILE A 661 -15.20 -2.76 -10.07
C ILE A 661 -16.41 -2.08 -10.72
N VAL A 662 -16.65 -0.80 -10.44
CA VAL A 662 -17.80 -0.04 -10.96
C VAL A 662 -17.57 0.45 -12.39
N LEU A 663 -16.32 0.69 -12.78
CA LEU A 663 -15.95 1.29 -14.07
C LEU A 663 -16.59 0.60 -15.29
N PRO A 664 -16.59 -0.75 -15.44
CA PRO A 664 -17.21 -1.42 -16.59
C PRO A 664 -18.73 -1.21 -16.68
N PHE A 665 -19.39 -0.84 -15.58
CA PHE A 665 -20.83 -0.60 -15.53
C PHE A 665 -21.20 0.87 -15.82
N ASN A 666 -20.32 1.80 -15.47
CA ASN A 666 -20.53 3.23 -15.72
C ASN A 666 -20.21 3.63 -17.17
N GLY A 667 -19.36 2.87 -17.86
CA GLY A 667 -19.05 3.08 -19.29
C GLY A 667 -18.25 4.35 -19.64
N SER A 668 -17.94 5.22 -18.66
CA SER A 668 -17.05 6.37 -18.82
C SER A 668 -16.18 6.58 -17.58
N ALA A 669 -14.93 7.02 -17.79
CA ALA A 669 -13.96 7.21 -16.72
C ALA A 669 -13.81 8.70 -16.34
N ALA A 670 -14.02 9.02 -15.07
CA ALA A 670 -13.78 10.37 -14.55
C ALA A 670 -12.34 10.50 -14.03
N VAL A 671 -11.38 10.56 -14.95
CA VAL A 671 -9.94 10.57 -14.65
C VAL A 671 -9.52 11.77 -13.78
N ASN A 672 -10.21 12.92 -13.94
CA ASN A 672 -9.92 14.15 -13.21
C ASN A 672 -10.41 14.17 -11.75
N ASN A 673 -11.36 13.30 -11.38
CA ASN A 673 -11.84 13.22 -10.01
C ASN A 673 -10.89 12.36 -9.16
N LEU A 674 -10.69 12.75 -7.89
CA LEU A 674 -9.84 11.99 -6.97
C LEU A 674 -10.33 10.55 -6.82
N TYR A 675 -11.65 10.37 -6.81
CA TYR A 675 -12.34 9.07 -6.79
C TYR A 675 -13.55 9.12 -7.74
N GLU A 676 -13.90 8.00 -8.36
CA GLU A 676 -15.05 7.91 -9.29
C GLU A 676 -16.39 7.65 -8.59
N LEU A 677 -16.34 7.26 -7.32
CA LEU A 677 -17.54 6.96 -6.54
C LEU A 677 -18.20 8.25 -6.05
N PRO A 678 -19.55 8.27 -5.94
CA PRO A 678 -20.27 9.38 -5.33
C PRO A 678 -19.77 9.67 -3.91
N ILE A 679 -19.73 10.95 -3.52
CA ILE A 679 -19.24 11.38 -2.20
C ILE A 679 -20.00 10.69 -1.06
N LEU A 680 -21.31 10.48 -1.22
CA LEU A 680 -22.13 9.75 -0.24
C LEU A 680 -21.68 8.30 -0.04
N VAL A 681 -21.27 7.63 -1.12
CA VAL A 681 -20.72 6.26 -1.06
C VAL A 681 -19.40 6.25 -0.33
N ILE A 682 -18.50 7.18 -0.66
CA ILE A 682 -17.20 7.33 0.03
C ILE A 682 -17.42 7.59 1.53
N PHE A 683 -18.30 8.51 1.88
CA PHE A 683 -18.65 8.82 3.26
C PHE A 683 -19.19 7.58 4.01
N ALA A 684 -20.05 6.79 3.36
CA ALA A 684 -20.56 5.55 3.92
C ALA A 684 -19.47 4.49 4.16
N LEU A 685 -18.47 4.39 3.26
CA LEU A 685 -17.31 3.52 3.43
C LEU A 685 -16.48 3.94 4.65
N PHE A 686 -16.14 5.23 4.78
CA PHE A 686 -15.45 5.72 5.98
C PHE A 686 -16.22 5.42 7.27
N CYS A 687 -17.55 5.59 7.26
CA CYS A 687 -18.39 5.22 8.39
C CYS A 687 -18.31 3.72 8.73
N LEU A 688 -18.25 2.85 7.72
CA LEU A 688 -18.08 1.42 7.89
C LEU A 688 -16.69 1.07 8.45
N ASP A 689 -15.64 1.69 7.91
CA ASP A 689 -14.25 1.40 8.26
C ASP A 689 -13.98 1.80 9.71
N TYR A 690 -14.34 3.03 10.10
CA TYR A 690 -14.15 3.52 11.47
C TYR A 690 -14.96 2.75 12.50
N LYS A 691 -16.15 2.27 12.12
CA LYS A 691 -16.96 1.40 12.97
C LYS A 691 -16.21 0.10 13.28
N GLN A 692 -15.63 -0.54 12.27
CA GLN A 692 -14.91 -1.81 12.42
C GLN A 692 -13.56 -1.63 13.11
N LEU A 693 -12.82 -0.60 12.74
CA LEU A 693 -11.47 -0.29 13.22
C LEU A 693 -11.47 0.08 14.71
N TYR A 694 -12.40 0.93 15.14
CA TYR A 694 -12.49 1.44 16.53
C TYR A 694 -13.57 0.77 17.38
N GLY A 695 -14.36 -0.16 16.81
CA GLY A 695 -15.43 -0.86 17.52
C GLY A 695 -16.60 0.04 17.93
N TYR A 696 -16.87 1.12 17.20
CA TYR A 696 -17.92 2.09 17.53
C TYR A 696 -19.33 1.64 17.11
N SER A 697 -20.34 2.27 17.71
CA SER A 697 -21.71 2.24 17.19
C SER A 697 -21.77 2.98 15.85
N TRP A 698 -22.76 2.64 15.01
CA TRP A 698 -22.97 3.33 13.73
C TRP A 698 -23.11 4.85 13.91
N TRP A 699 -23.86 5.26 14.93
CA TRP A 699 -24.09 6.68 15.23
C TRP A 699 -22.80 7.42 15.61
N ARG A 700 -21.97 6.82 16.45
CA ARG A 700 -20.67 7.41 16.80
C ARG A 700 -19.72 7.45 15.61
N SER A 701 -19.74 6.40 14.78
CA SER A 701 -18.92 6.37 13.55
C SER A 701 -19.30 7.51 12.62
N PHE A 702 -20.59 7.68 12.35
CA PHE A 702 -21.14 8.75 11.51
C PHE A 702 -20.64 10.14 11.91
N TRP A 703 -20.85 10.55 13.16
CA TRP A 703 -20.41 11.86 13.64
C TRP A 703 -18.90 12.02 13.67
N THR A 704 -18.16 10.93 13.95
CA THR A 704 -16.69 10.98 13.91
C THR A 704 -16.18 11.13 12.47
N THR A 705 -16.82 10.46 11.51
CA THR A 705 -16.54 10.62 10.09
C THR A 705 -16.86 12.04 9.63
N LEU A 706 -18.03 12.58 9.97
CA LEU A 706 -18.40 13.96 9.64
C LEU A 706 -17.37 14.96 10.20
N LEU A 707 -16.97 14.78 11.46
CA LEU A 707 -15.94 15.60 12.08
C LEU A 707 -14.58 15.46 11.39
N MET A 708 -14.20 14.25 10.96
CA MET A 708 -12.97 14.01 10.19
C MET A 708 -13.01 14.73 8.84
N PHE A 709 -14.12 14.70 8.11
CA PHE A 709 -14.27 15.46 6.86
C PHE A 709 -14.20 16.97 7.08
N LEU A 710 -14.82 17.48 8.16
CA LEU A 710 -14.71 18.89 8.55
C LEU A 710 -13.26 19.29 8.84
N TYR A 711 -12.53 18.49 9.63
CA TYR A 711 -11.12 18.73 9.89
C TYR A 711 -10.27 18.62 8.64
N SER A 712 -10.59 17.69 7.74
CA SER A 712 -9.89 17.58 6.47
C SER A 712 -10.09 18.81 5.61
N LEU A 713 -11.31 19.36 5.54
CA LEU A 713 -11.60 20.59 4.81
C LEU A 713 -10.79 21.77 5.38
N ILE A 714 -10.82 21.94 6.70
CA ILE A 714 -10.05 22.99 7.39
C ILE A 714 -8.55 22.83 7.12
N LEU A 715 -8.01 21.61 7.24
CA LEU A 715 -6.58 21.35 7.01
C LEU A 715 -6.17 21.58 5.55
N VAL A 716 -7.03 21.24 4.58
CA VAL A 716 -6.78 21.51 3.16
C VAL A 716 -6.77 23.02 2.89
N ILE A 717 -7.72 23.78 3.47
CA ILE A 717 -7.76 25.25 3.35
C ILE A 717 -6.51 25.86 3.99
N LEU A 718 -6.15 25.45 5.21
CA LEU A 718 -4.94 25.92 5.89
C LEU A 718 -3.67 25.58 5.10
N PHE A 719 -3.59 24.36 4.56
CA PHE A 719 -2.47 23.96 3.72
C PHE A 719 -2.39 24.82 2.46
N ALA A 720 -3.52 25.10 1.80
CA ALA A 720 -3.56 25.99 0.65
C ALA A 720 -3.10 27.41 1.00
N ILE A 721 -3.56 27.97 2.13
CA ILE A 721 -3.12 29.29 2.61
C ILE A 721 -1.61 29.30 2.89
N VAL A 722 -1.07 28.28 3.54
CA VAL A 722 0.37 28.16 3.82
C VAL A 722 1.17 28.04 2.52
N VAL A 723 0.73 27.21 1.57
CA VAL A 723 1.40 27.06 0.28
C VAL A 723 1.38 28.38 -0.50
N VAL A 724 0.25 29.07 -0.57
CA VAL A 724 0.16 30.39 -1.21
C VAL A 724 1.05 31.41 -0.49
N GLY A 725 1.05 31.44 0.84
CA GLY A 725 1.91 32.32 1.62
C GLY A 725 3.41 32.04 1.39
N LEU A 726 3.82 30.77 1.34
CA LEU A 726 5.19 30.37 1.02
C LEU A 726 5.58 30.73 -0.42
N LEU A 727 4.65 30.61 -1.37
CA LEU A 727 4.88 31.03 -2.77
C LEU A 727 5.04 32.55 -2.86
N ILE A 728 4.20 33.33 -2.18
CA ILE A 728 4.34 34.79 -2.12
C ILE A 728 5.67 35.18 -1.49
N ALA A 729 6.04 34.55 -0.37
CA ALA A 729 7.31 34.80 0.30
C ALA A 729 8.50 34.42 -0.60
N ALA A 730 8.43 33.30 -1.32
CA ALA A 730 9.46 32.88 -2.26
C ALA A 730 9.58 33.86 -3.43
N VAL A 731 8.47 34.37 -3.96
CA VAL A 731 8.45 35.41 -5.01
C VAL A 731 9.08 36.70 -4.49
N TYR A 732 8.72 37.15 -3.28
CA TYR A 732 9.29 38.35 -2.67
C TYR A 732 10.80 38.20 -2.43
N ILE A 733 11.25 37.03 -1.95
CA ILE A 733 12.67 36.72 -1.79
C ILE A 733 13.38 36.71 -3.15
N LEU A 734 12.80 36.09 -4.17
CA LEU A 734 13.37 36.09 -5.53
C LEU A 734 13.45 37.50 -6.13
N GLU A 735 12.43 38.34 -5.95
CA GLU A 735 12.44 39.74 -6.39
C GLU A 735 13.47 40.59 -5.63
N THR A 736 13.81 40.23 -4.39
CA THR A 736 14.91 40.90 -3.67
C THR A 736 16.31 40.41 -4.05
N ILE A 737 16.41 39.22 -4.67
CA ILE A 737 17.68 38.61 -5.09
C ILE A 737 18.01 38.92 -6.57
N LEU A 738 16.98 39.07 -7.41
CA LEU A 738 17.07 39.50 -8.81
C LEU A 738 17.11 41.03 -8.92
#